data_AF-A0A2U1ALD0-F1
#
_entry.id   AF-A0A2U1ALD0-F1
#
_cell.length_a   1.000
_cell.length_b   1.000
_cell.length_c   1.000
_cell.angle_alpha   90.00
_cell.angle_beta   90.00
_cell.angle_gamma   90.00
#
_symmetry.space_group_name_H-M   'P 1'
#
loop_
_entity.id
_entity.type
_entity.pdbx_description
1 polymer ?
#
loop_
_entity_poly.entity_id
_entity_poly.type
_entity_poly.pdbx_seq_one_letter_code
_entity_poly.pdbx_strand_id
1 'polypeptide(L)'
;MKKSVVLPLFLAALGSAAFAAEVKFQSGFEKGLEGWELPKSRAEVGVSATAASGKQAAEIRFDPAGKPEKRHSGVLWSKKIPVTRGIYRVTGKIQLAEGYGATVGIEFYNAQHRKLGNNGYHFGSAPPAKDAWLNVDFKGAAFSDETSYAMVKLYIPYGVKQLIRLDDIRLEALPVDPAPPPWEPQYKLRPEEKAKLTPADIPGPDGIVYPDFTYAGARADVLKQAGKTVVRLKAKEGDDISLPLRRAVDSLPDDGGTVEIPAGNFKMRNMLLITKDFVTLRGAGSDRTRIDFNYDAGDNRVDLYGIRNGDRIAPKQAVHIYARPAGLRSLKLEVDGREFGKFTRSLHSGNASLYAKNLPGSVKPGKHRLRGTAEYQDGRKFTVEAEVTVDAAVRPTLPEQAAGSFIAFRGRGFTYRDYRIAQDGVRGESSVVLQDKNHPFKAGDIVVLRALETPERRAVTGNACNWGNFRSTHLFIREVQGTKLTFNQPLRLDYPVADKSFVRKFDIVRGGRVEGMTLETKYDYWLSSVTFEYASDCVARDLKVIQCGRNPVYGGHAKFCSILDCEFDGSWFNGGGGTAYVGWDNCSDCLIDGVVARRMRHAPVVQWGASGNVIRNGRFYNCDSQWHAGWSTENLFENCVVISDTKEFGGYGNAFWASSPEDGAHGPNGPRNVVYNCDGYSISDAVYLGGMNENWVFAWNRLRAKQGVGFFFKTASFDHILKGNVVILEDKNSPFILFATPDCGGVELIGNTFSGGNGKLFSGLHRPLVEKDNRIIPLDTKLPRPRPQVPSIYEWQLKHKR
;
A
#
# COMPACT_ATOMS: atom_id res chain seq x y z
N MET A 1 -47.88 -5.90 -50.92
CA MET A 1 -46.82 -5.11 -51.58
C MET A 1 -45.84 -4.62 -50.53
N LYS A 2 -44.71 -5.33 -50.39
CA LYS A 2 -43.55 -4.95 -49.58
C LYS A 2 -42.57 -4.25 -50.52
N LYS A 3 -42.01 -3.10 -50.13
CA LYS A 3 -40.80 -2.54 -50.76
C LYS A 3 -39.70 -2.47 -49.71
N SER A 4 -38.81 -3.45 -49.81
CA SER A 4 -37.54 -3.51 -49.11
C SER A 4 -36.58 -2.52 -49.78
N VAL A 5 -36.00 -1.61 -49.00
CA VAL A 5 -34.82 -0.83 -49.41
C VAL A 5 -33.64 -1.45 -48.69
N VAL A 6 -32.80 -2.14 -49.47
CA VAL A 6 -31.51 -2.68 -49.07
C VAL A 6 -30.52 -1.52 -49.06
N LEU A 7 -29.95 -1.20 -47.89
CA LEU A 7 -28.78 -0.32 -47.78
C LEU A 7 -27.53 -1.20 -47.63
N PRO A 8 -26.48 -1.04 -48.45
CA PRO A 8 -25.32 -1.92 -48.38
C PRO A 8 -24.44 -1.55 -47.18
N LEU A 9 -24.13 -2.55 -46.34
CA LEU A 9 -22.97 -2.50 -45.45
C LEU A 9 -21.72 -2.43 -46.33
N PHE A 10 -21.11 -1.26 -46.44
CA PHE A 10 -19.70 -1.17 -46.81
C PHE A 10 -18.88 -1.60 -45.58
N LEU A 11 -18.51 -2.87 -45.53
CA LEU A 11 -17.35 -3.32 -44.77
C LEU A 11 -16.11 -2.65 -45.37
N ALA A 12 -15.67 -1.55 -44.77
CA ALA A 12 -14.30 -1.07 -44.96
C ALA A 12 -13.37 -2.05 -44.23
N ALA A 13 -12.99 -3.13 -44.91
CA ALA A 13 -11.80 -3.90 -44.56
C ALA A 13 -10.57 -3.04 -44.89
N LEU A 14 -10.28 -2.05 -44.04
CA LEU A 14 -8.96 -1.46 -43.98
C LEU A 14 -8.05 -2.50 -43.34
N GLY A 15 -7.32 -3.23 -44.19
CA GLY A 15 -6.19 -4.02 -43.75
C GLY A 15 -5.26 -3.11 -42.95
N SER A 16 -5.12 -3.40 -41.66
CA SER A 16 -4.05 -2.87 -40.85
C SER A 16 -2.75 -3.40 -41.45
N ALA A 17 -2.07 -2.57 -42.23
CA ALA A 17 -0.65 -2.76 -42.46
C ALA A 17 0.00 -2.77 -41.07
N ALA A 18 0.38 -3.96 -40.60
CA ALA A 18 1.13 -4.10 -39.36
C ALA A 18 2.47 -3.40 -39.59
N PHE A 19 2.59 -2.15 -39.12
CA PHE A 19 3.86 -1.46 -39.06
C PHE A 19 4.81 -2.33 -38.23
N ALA A 20 5.83 -2.91 -38.88
CA ALA A 20 6.85 -3.67 -38.20
C ALA A 20 7.59 -2.74 -37.24
N ALA A 21 7.64 -3.09 -35.95
CA ALA A 21 8.34 -2.31 -34.95
C ALA A 21 9.84 -2.24 -35.28
N GLU A 22 10.41 -1.03 -35.26
CA GLU A 22 11.83 -0.81 -35.59
C GLU A 22 12.73 -1.25 -34.43
N VAL A 23 13.63 -2.21 -34.66
CA VAL A 23 14.57 -2.67 -33.63
C VAL A 23 15.70 -1.66 -33.47
N LYS A 24 15.86 -1.12 -32.25
CA LYS A 24 16.92 -0.17 -31.90
C LYS A 24 18.12 -0.82 -31.22
N PHE A 25 17.92 -1.94 -30.53
CA PHE A 25 18.98 -2.68 -29.85
C PHE A 25 18.57 -4.14 -29.64
N GLN A 26 19.53 -5.06 -29.70
CA GLN A 26 19.33 -6.47 -29.38
C GLN A 26 20.61 -7.08 -28.81
N SER A 27 20.48 -7.91 -27.78
CA SER A 27 21.58 -8.63 -27.14
C SER A 27 21.11 -9.95 -26.54
N GLY A 28 21.56 -11.06 -27.13
CA GLY A 28 21.49 -12.41 -26.55
C GLY A 28 22.83 -12.86 -25.95
N PHE A 29 23.76 -11.95 -25.68
CA PHE A 29 25.04 -12.21 -24.99
C PHE A 29 25.99 -13.25 -25.61
N GLU A 30 25.73 -13.74 -26.83
CA GLU A 30 26.59 -14.68 -27.56
C GLU A 30 28.03 -14.19 -27.81
N LYS A 31 28.24 -12.86 -27.79
CA LYS A 31 29.56 -12.21 -27.88
C LYS A 31 30.07 -11.75 -26.51
N GLY A 32 29.58 -12.35 -25.43
CA GLY A 32 29.85 -11.88 -24.08
C GLY A 32 29.11 -10.58 -23.77
N LEU A 33 29.76 -9.71 -22.99
CA LEU A 33 29.23 -8.41 -22.58
C LEU A 33 29.54 -7.27 -23.59
N GLU A 34 29.83 -7.61 -24.84
CA GLU A 34 30.01 -6.62 -25.91
C GLU A 34 28.73 -5.77 -26.07
N GLY A 35 28.86 -4.45 -26.05
CA GLY A 35 27.71 -3.54 -26.08
C GLY A 35 27.13 -3.19 -24.71
N TRP A 36 27.75 -3.67 -23.63
CA TRP A 36 27.39 -3.35 -22.25
C TRP A 36 28.55 -2.70 -21.49
N GLU A 37 28.21 -1.95 -20.44
CA GLU A 37 29.10 -1.28 -19.52
C GLU A 37 28.83 -1.79 -18.09
N LEU A 38 29.89 -1.89 -17.29
CA LEU A 38 29.86 -2.36 -15.90
C LEU A 38 30.05 -1.19 -14.93
N PRO A 39 28.98 -0.65 -14.33
CA PRO A 39 29.09 0.41 -13.33
C PRO A 39 29.78 -0.08 -12.07
N LYS A 40 30.33 0.85 -11.29
CA LYS A 40 30.97 0.53 -10.01
C LYS A 40 29.94 -0.07 -9.03
N SER A 41 30.10 -1.36 -8.73
CA SER A 41 29.35 -2.10 -7.71
C SER A 41 30.20 -3.25 -7.16
N ARG A 42 29.78 -3.93 -6.09
CA ARG A 42 30.41 -5.21 -5.67
C ARG A 42 29.81 -6.44 -6.34
N ALA A 43 28.85 -6.27 -7.24
CA ALA A 43 28.30 -7.39 -7.97
C ALA A 43 29.36 -7.97 -8.92
N GLU A 44 29.52 -9.28 -8.91
CA GLU A 44 30.32 -9.99 -9.90
C GLU A 44 29.46 -10.17 -11.16
N VAL A 45 29.95 -9.70 -12.30
CA VAL A 45 29.22 -9.73 -13.58
C VAL A 45 30.05 -10.46 -14.62
N GLY A 46 29.44 -11.45 -15.27
CA GLY A 46 30.06 -12.26 -16.32
C GLY A 46 29.02 -12.87 -17.24
N VAL A 47 29.37 -13.99 -17.87
CA VAL A 47 28.45 -14.79 -18.70
C VAL A 47 28.37 -16.23 -18.21
N SER A 48 27.26 -16.89 -18.50
CA SER A 48 26.98 -18.28 -18.10
C SER A 48 26.45 -19.08 -19.29
N ALA A 49 26.73 -20.39 -19.29
CA ALA A 49 26.17 -21.32 -20.27
C ALA A 49 24.69 -21.67 -19.99
N THR A 50 24.14 -21.25 -18.85
CA THR A 50 22.71 -21.34 -18.58
C THR A 50 22.00 -20.15 -19.22
N ALA A 51 21.48 -20.34 -20.42
CA ALA A 51 20.82 -19.31 -21.22
C ALA A 51 19.33 -19.61 -21.43
N ALA A 52 18.54 -18.57 -21.71
CA ALA A 52 17.12 -18.71 -22.04
C ALA A 52 16.96 -19.12 -23.50
N SER A 53 17.83 -18.57 -24.36
CA SER A 53 18.03 -19.00 -25.74
C SER A 53 19.52 -18.99 -26.08
N GLY A 54 19.91 -19.53 -27.23
CA GLY A 54 21.32 -19.54 -27.62
C GLY A 54 22.22 -20.36 -26.70
N LYS A 55 23.44 -19.88 -26.47
CA LYS A 55 24.51 -20.55 -25.71
C LYS A 55 24.95 -19.77 -24.47
N GLN A 56 24.73 -18.47 -24.41
CA GLN A 56 25.20 -17.62 -23.31
C GLN A 56 24.15 -16.64 -22.82
N ALA A 57 24.15 -16.38 -21.52
CA ALA A 57 23.40 -15.29 -20.90
C ALA A 57 24.30 -14.49 -19.96
N ALA A 58 23.97 -13.23 -19.68
CA ALA A 58 24.65 -12.47 -18.64
C ALA A 58 24.34 -13.09 -17.27
N GLU A 59 25.35 -13.23 -16.40
CA GLU A 59 25.19 -13.73 -15.05
C GLU A 59 25.71 -12.72 -14.03
N ILE A 60 24.90 -12.43 -13.03
CA ILE A 60 25.17 -11.45 -11.99
C ILE A 60 25.07 -12.15 -10.63
N ARG A 61 26.15 -12.08 -9.85
CA ARG A 61 26.23 -12.62 -8.49
C ARG A 61 26.47 -11.49 -7.51
N PHE A 62 25.75 -11.52 -6.39
CA PHE A 62 25.90 -10.53 -5.34
C PHE A 62 25.70 -11.16 -3.97
N ASP A 63 26.64 -10.94 -3.05
CA ASP A 63 26.53 -11.35 -1.66
C ASP A 63 26.53 -10.10 -0.73
N PRO A 64 25.48 -9.90 0.08
CA PRO A 64 25.43 -8.79 1.03
C PRO A 64 26.39 -8.98 2.21
N ALA A 65 26.99 -10.15 2.40
CA ALA A 65 27.97 -10.38 3.45
C ALA A 65 29.18 -9.44 3.31
N GLY A 66 29.71 -8.99 4.44
CA GLY A 66 30.87 -8.10 4.50
C GLY A 66 30.50 -6.61 4.61
N LYS A 67 31.29 -5.74 3.95
CA LYS A 67 31.10 -4.28 4.04
C LYS A 67 29.78 -3.88 3.37
N PRO A 68 28.88 -3.15 4.07
CA PRO A 68 27.61 -2.73 3.49
C PRO A 68 27.80 -1.91 2.22
N GLU A 69 27.21 -2.36 1.12
CA GLU A 69 27.11 -1.55 -0.09
C GLU A 69 26.03 -0.51 0.10
N LYS A 70 26.40 0.75 -0.11
CA LYS A 70 25.40 1.82 -0.26
C LYS A 70 24.87 1.77 -1.69
N ARG A 71 23.71 2.40 -1.92
CA ARG A 71 23.02 2.49 -3.21
C ARG A 71 23.99 2.56 -4.41
N HIS A 72 23.83 1.65 -5.37
CA HIS A 72 24.56 1.66 -6.65
C HIS A 72 23.63 2.11 -7.79
N SER A 73 24.21 2.52 -8.92
CA SER A 73 23.50 3.10 -10.07
C SER A 73 23.03 2.04 -11.09
N GLY A 74 22.93 0.77 -10.67
CA GLY A 74 22.79 -0.41 -11.52
C GLY A 74 24.05 -1.25 -11.53
N VAL A 75 23.99 -2.46 -12.09
CA VAL A 75 25.11 -3.43 -12.15
C VAL A 75 25.49 -3.80 -13.57
N LEU A 76 24.62 -3.52 -14.55
CA LEU A 76 24.86 -3.78 -15.96
C LEU A 76 24.06 -2.77 -16.81
N TRP A 77 24.72 -2.02 -17.69
CA TRP A 77 24.11 -0.99 -18.54
C TRP A 77 24.38 -1.28 -20.02
N SER A 78 23.40 -1.10 -20.90
CA SER A 78 23.69 -1.08 -22.34
C SER A 78 24.54 0.16 -22.65
N LYS A 79 25.30 0.12 -23.74
CA LYS A 79 25.82 1.34 -24.36
C LYS A 79 24.66 2.28 -24.74
N LYS A 80 24.97 3.54 -25.03
CA LYS A 80 23.99 4.56 -25.44
C LYS A 80 23.30 4.14 -26.75
N ILE A 81 21.98 3.99 -26.73
CA ILE A 81 21.17 3.60 -27.88
C ILE A 81 20.48 4.85 -28.45
N PRO A 82 20.79 5.32 -29.67
CA PRO A 82 20.15 6.50 -30.25
C PRO A 82 18.64 6.33 -30.37
N VAL A 83 17.89 7.28 -29.80
CA VAL A 83 16.42 7.30 -29.81
C VAL A 83 15.90 8.73 -29.74
N THR A 84 14.68 8.96 -30.19
CA THR A 84 13.99 10.25 -30.13
C THR A 84 12.76 10.15 -29.21
N ARG A 85 12.00 11.24 -29.08
CA ARG A 85 10.68 11.23 -28.42
C ARG A 85 9.78 10.13 -29.02
N GLY A 86 9.18 9.31 -28.16
CA GLY A 86 8.32 8.20 -28.57
C GLY A 86 8.12 7.13 -27.51
N ILE A 87 7.47 6.03 -27.90
CA ILE A 87 7.28 4.83 -27.06
C ILE A 87 8.24 3.75 -27.52
N TYR A 88 8.83 3.06 -26.56
CA TYR A 88 9.77 1.97 -26.79
C TYR A 88 9.38 0.74 -25.99
N ARG A 89 9.44 -0.45 -26.58
CA ARG A 89 9.20 -1.72 -25.88
C ARG A 89 10.54 -2.38 -25.59
N VAL A 90 10.73 -2.79 -24.34
CA VAL A 90 11.84 -3.67 -23.94
C VAL A 90 11.28 -5.06 -23.75
N THR A 91 11.80 -6.04 -24.48
CA THR A 91 11.52 -7.46 -24.28
C THR A 91 12.79 -8.22 -23.90
N GLY A 92 12.65 -9.38 -23.26
CA GLY A 92 13.75 -10.28 -22.97
C GLY A 92 13.39 -11.34 -21.93
N LYS A 93 14.42 -11.95 -21.34
CA LYS A 93 14.30 -13.03 -20.35
C LYS A 93 15.15 -12.73 -19.13
N ILE A 94 14.59 -12.96 -17.95
CA ILE A 94 15.33 -12.84 -16.68
C ILE A 94 15.10 -14.08 -15.81
N GLN A 95 16.17 -14.65 -15.25
CA GLN A 95 16.11 -15.75 -14.29
C GLN A 95 16.59 -15.26 -12.93
N LEU A 96 15.83 -15.56 -11.87
CA LEU A 96 16.15 -15.19 -10.48
C LEU A 96 16.48 -16.47 -9.70
N ALA A 97 17.69 -17.00 -9.90
CA ALA A 97 18.08 -18.32 -9.40
C ALA A 97 18.37 -18.34 -7.88
N GLU A 98 18.82 -17.23 -7.33
CA GLU A 98 18.92 -17.01 -5.88
C GLU A 98 18.50 -15.58 -5.57
N GLY A 99 17.64 -15.39 -4.56
CA GLY A 99 17.03 -14.08 -4.29
C GLY A 99 15.96 -13.70 -5.32
N TYR A 100 15.43 -12.48 -5.19
CA TYR A 100 14.55 -11.84 -6.17
C TYR A 100 14.53 -10.31 -5.95
N GLY A 101 13.88 -9.55 -6.83
CA GLY A 101 13.79 -8.08 -6.76
C GLY A 101 14.72 -7.33 -7.72
N ALA A 102 15.25 -8.01 -8.75
CA ALA A 102 16.00 -7.36 -9.82
C ALA A 102 15.08 -6.50 -10.70
N THR A 103 15.56 -5.38 -11.21
CA THR A 103 14.80 -4.48 -12.09
C THR A 103 15.52 -4.30 -13.41
N VAL A 104 14.86 -4.62 -14.52
CA VAL A 104 15.32 -4.22 -15.86
C VAL A 104 14.57 -2.94 -16.22
N GLY A 105 15.28 -1.84 -16.40
CA GLY A 105 14.70 -0.53 -16.70
C GLY A 105 15.22 0.06 -17.99
N ILE A 106 14.46 1.00 -18.55
CA ILE A 106 14.94 1.90 -19.61
C ILE A 106 14.95 3.34 -19.10
N GLU A 107 16.09 4.00 -19.32
CA GLU A 107 16.30 5.40 -18.99
C GLU A 107 16.58 6.20 -20.27
N PHE A 108 16.07 7.43 -20.34
CA PHE A 108 16.23 8.31 -21.50
C PHE A 108 17.00 9.58 -21.13
N TYR A 109 17.80 10.06 -22.06
CA TYR A 109 18.77 11.13 -21.86
C TYR A 109 18.74 12.11 -23.04
N ASN A 110 19.05 13.37 -22.76
CA ASN A 110 19.36 14.34 -23.80
C ASN A 110 20.83 14.29 -24.23
N ALA A 111 21.17 15.10 -25.24
CA ALA A 111 22.52 15.17 -25.80
C ALA A 111 23.59 15.61 -24.78
N GLN A 112 23.20 16.32 -23.72
CA GLN A 112 24.07 16.80 -22.63
C GLN A 112 24.18 15.80 -21.46
N HIS A 113 23.78 14.55 -21.67
CA HIS A 113 23.79 13.48 -20.65
C HIS A 113 22.89 13.75 -19.43
N ARG A 114 21.94 14.69 -19.53
CA ARG A 114 20.92 14.89 -18.51
C ARG A 114 19.86 13.81 -18.68
N LYS A 115 19.60 13.07 -17.60
CA LYS A 115 18.49 12.12 -17.53
C LYS A 115 17.17 12.89 -17.61
N LEU A 116 16.32 12.53 -18.56
CA LEU A 116 15.03 13.17 -18.79
C LEU A 116 13.90 12.50 -17.99
N GLY A 117 14.08 11.27 -17.53
CA GLY A 117 13.10 10.54 -16.70
C GLY A 117 13.40 9.05 -16.54
N ASN A 118 12.60 8.37 -15.72
CA ASN A 118 12.51 6.91 -15.61
C ASN A 118 11.21 6.47 -16.28
N ASN A 119 11.29 5.79 -17.41
CA ASN A 119 10.17 5.83 -18.35
C ASN A 119 9.54 4.47 -18.59
N GLY A 120 10.15 3.39 -18.10
CA GLY A 120 9.58 2.04 -18.03
C GLY A 120 10.54 1.09 -17.30
N TYR A 121 10.00 0.11 -16.59
CA TYR A 121 10.80 -0.96 -16.01
C TYR A 121 9.97 -2.22 -15.81
N HIS A 122 10.66 -3.36 -15.80
CA HIS A 122 10.17 -4.62 -15.27
C HIS A 122 10.80 -4.84 -13.90
N PHE A 123 9.98 -4.92 -12.86
CA PHE A 123 10.41 -5.33 -11.54
C PHE A 123 10.21 -6.84 -11.39
N GLY A 124 11.30 -7.60 -11.28
CA GLY A 124 11.27 -9.04 -11.13
C GLY A 124 10.69 -9.47 -9.79
N SER A 125 9.49 -10.07 -9.83
CA SER A 125 8.82 -10.70 -8.68
C SER A 125 9.38 -12.08 -8.36
N ALA A 126 8.93 -12.70 -7.27
CA ALA A 126 9.29 -14.09 -6.96
C ALA A 126 8.92 -15.03 -8.13
N PRO A 127 9.86 -15.85 -8.64
CA PRO A 127 9.59 -16.75 -9.76
C PRO A 127 8.79 -17.98 -9.29
N PRO A 128 8.03 -18.65 -10.18
CA PRO A 128 7.29 -19.87 -9.85
C PRO A 128 8.23 -21.04 -9.46
N ALA A 129 9.46 -21.04 -9.97
CA ALA A 129 10.54 -21.94 -9.60
C ALA A 129 11.90 -21.24 -9.81
N LYS A 130 12.97 -21.72 -9.16
CA LYS A 130 14.29 -21.05 -9.22
C LYS A 130 14.95 -21.10 -10.59
N ASP A 131 14.64 -22.12 -11.37
CA ASP A 131 15.11 -22.32 -12.75
C ASP A 131 14.21 -21.65 -13.79
N ALA A 132 13.07 -21.07 -13.38
CA ALA A 132 12.14 -20.43 -14.29
C ALA A 132 12.71 -19.12 -14.88
N TRP A 133 12.63 -19.01 -16.21
CA TRP A 133 12.84 -17.75 -16.92
C TRP A 133 11.55 -16.94 -16.97
N LEU A 134 11.60 -15.71 -16.46
CA LEU A 134 10.52 -14.75 -16.51
C LEU A 134 10.65 -13.90 -17.77
N ASN A 135 9.51 -13.54 -18.37
CA ASN A 135 9.49 -12.59 -19.48
C ASN A 135 9.73 -11.18 -18.93
N VAL A 136 10.73 -10.51 -19.48
CA VAL A 136 10.82 -9.05 -19.45
C VAL A 136 9.98 -8.55 -20.62
N ASP A 137 8.95 -7.77 -20.34
CA ASP A 137 8.12 -7.14 -21.38
C ASP A 137 7.48 -5.89 -20.79
N PHE A 138 7.97 -4.72 -21.17
CA PHE A 138 7.43 -3.45 -20.69
C PHE A 138 7.63 -2.34 -21.72
N LYS A 139 6.85 -1.28 -21.57
CA LYS A 139 6.95 -0.07 -22.40
C LYS A 139 7.66 1.05 -21.62
N GLY A 140 8.55 1.74 -22.30
CA GLY A 140 9.26 2.94 -21.89
C GLY A 140 8.81 4.15 -22.72
N ALA A 141 8.49 5.27 -22.09
CA ALA A 141 8.05 6.48 -22.80
C ALA A 141 9.07 7.61 -22.79
N ALA A 142 9.73 7.89 -23.92
CA ALA A 142 10.50 9.09 -24.13
C ALA A 142 9.56 10.29 -24.39
N PHE A 143 9.16 10.99 -23.34
CA PHE A 143 8.15 12.06 -23.45
C PHE A 143 8.71 13.42 -23.91
N SER A 144 10.01 13.64 -23.84
CA SER A 144 10.63 14.95 -24.12
C SER A 144 11.21 15.02 -25.53
N ASP A 145 10.98 16.15 -26.21
CA ASP A 145 11.57 16.45 -27.52
C ASP A 145 13.11 16.52 -27.48
N GLU A 146 13.71 16.70 -26.31
CA GLU A 146 15.17 16.70 -26.13
C GLU A 146 15.78 15.29 -26.09
N THR A 147 14.98 14.23 -26.14
CA THR A 147 15.48 12.86 -26.05
C THR A 147 16.43 12.57 -27.21
N SER A 148 17.62 12.08 -26.87
CA SER A 148 18.71 11.78 -27.82
C SER A 148 19.15 10.32 -27.77
N TYR A 149 19.17 9.71 -26.58
CA TYR A 149 19.51 8.30 -26.44
C TYR A 149 18.85 7.66 -25.21
N ALA A 150 18.84 6.33 -25.20
CA ALA A 150 18.36 5.48 -24.13
C ALA A 150 19.47 4.56 -23.64
N MET A 151 19.29 4.04 -22.42
CA MET A 151 20.07 2.94 -21.88
C MET A 151 19.15 1.93 -21.20
N VAL A 152 19.33 0.66 -21.52
CA VAL A 152 18.71 -0.45 -20.79
C VAL A 152 19.63 -0.81 -19.61
N LYS A 153 19.07 -0.93 -18.41
CA LYS A 153 19.85 -1.10 -17.18
C LYS A 153 19.28 -2.17 -16.30
N LEU A 154 20.15 -2.99 -15.71
CA LEU A 154 19.81 -3.93 -14.65
C LEU A 154 20.19 -3.34 -13.29
N TYR A 155 19.23 -3.31 -12.38
CA TYR A 155 19.39 -2.97 -10.97
C TYR A 155 19.10 -4.20 -10.13
N ILE A 156 19.82 -4.35 -9.02
CA ILE A 156 19.62 -5.45 -8.07
C ILE A 156 19.54 -4.88 -6.65
N PRO A 157 18.87 -5.55 -5.71
CA PRO A 157 18.92 -5.15 -4.31
C PRO A 157 20.31 -5.42 -3.71
N TYR A 158 20.81 -4.49 -2.89
CA TYR A 158 22.12 -4.60 -2.25
C TYR A 158 22.08 -5.17 -0.82
N GLY A 159 20.89 -5.46 -0.28
CA GLY A 159 20.68 -5.96 1.09
C GLY A 159 20.42 -7.47 1.21
N VAL A 160 20.35 -8.18 0.09
CA VAL A 160 20.02 -9.62 0.02
C VAL A 160 20.92 -10.29 -1.01
N LYS A 161 21.21 -11.58 -0.82
CA LYS A 161 22.02 -12.37 -1.76
C LYS A 161 21.27 -12.59 -3.07
N GLN A 162 21.96 -12.47 -4.20
CA GLN A 162 21.38 -12.58 -5.54
C GLN A 162 22.24 -13.44 -6.47
N LEU A 163 21.57 -14.25 -7.28
CA LEU A 163 22.09 -14.85 -8.52
C LEU A 163 21.03 -14.63 -9.61
N ILE A 164 21.35 -13.77 -10.57
CA ILE A 164 20.44 -13.31 -11.61
C ILE A 164 21.05 -13.60 -12.97
N ARG A 165 20.22 -14.02 -13.93
CA ARG A 165 20.62 -14.13 -15.34
C ARG A 165 19.72 -13.28 -16.23
N LEU A 166 20.31 -12.63 -17.22
CA LEU A 166 19.60 -11.78 -18.18
C LEU A 166 19.93 -12.23 -19.59
N ASP A 167 18.92 -12.36 -20.43
CA ASP A 167 19.06 -12.88 -21.79
C ASP A 167 18.04 -12.27 -22.77
N ASP A 168 18.29 -12.41 -24.07
CA ASP A 168 17.40 -12.03 -25.18
C ASP A 168 16.85 -10.60 -25.12
N ILE A 169 17.65 -9.64 -24.64
CA ILE A 169 17.18 -8.26 -24.49
C ILE A 169 17.01 -7.60 -25.85
N ARG A 170 15.82 -7.06 -26.12
CA ARG A 170 15.50 -6.33 -27.35
C ARG A 170 14.80 -5.01 -27.01
N LEU A 171 15.16 -3.95 -27.72
CA LEU A 171 14.52 -2.64 -27.68
C LEU A 171 13.89 -2.34 -29.04
N GLU A 172 12.60 -2.05 -29.05
CA GLU A 172 11.84 -1.72 -30.26
C GLU A 172 11.16 -0.36 -30.12
N ALA A 173 11.13 0.44 -31.18
CA ALA A 173 10.30 1.64 -31.24
C ALA A 173 8.85 1.27 -31.61
N LEU A 174 7.88 1.84 -30.89
CA LEU A 174 6.45 1.66 -31.13
C LEU A 174 5.81 2.97 -31.63
N PRO A 175 4.64 2.90 -32.30
CA PRO A 175 3.83 4.07 -32.62
C PRO A 175 3.50 4.91 -31.39
N VAL A 176 3.37 6.23 -31.59
CA VAL A 176 3.23 7.24 -30.53
C VAL A 176 1.85 7.91 -30.57
N ASP A 177 0.92 7.37 -31.36
CA ASP A 177 -0.40 7.97 -31.50
C ASP A 177 -1.15 7.99 -30.16
N PRO A 178 -1.92 9.07 -29.87
CA PRO A 178 -2.84 9.09 -28.75
C PRO A 178 -3.67 7.82 -28.72
N ALA A 179 -3.62 7.10 -27.61
CA ALA A 179 -4.34 5.87 -27.42
C ALA A 179 -5.60 6.14 -26.61
N PRO A 180 -6.75 5.53 -26.94
CA PRO A 180 -7.91 5.59 -26.08
C PRO A 180 -7.57 4.95 -24.72
N PRO A 181 -8.29 5.34 -23.65
CA PRO A 181 -8.20 4.64 -22.37
C PRO A 181 -8.47 3.13 -22.51
N PRO A 182 -7.99 2.30 -21.57
CA PRO A 182 -8.11 0.84 -21.63
C PRO A 182 -9.56 0.32 -21.55
N TRP A 183 -10.52 1.17 -21.20
CA TRP A 183 -11.96 0.90 -21.22
C TRP A 183 -12.74 2.20 -21.38
N GLU A 184 -14.03 2.10 -21.71
CA GLU A 184 -14.94 3.23 -21.76
C GLU A 184 -15.00 3.92 -20.38
N PRO A 185 -14.67 5.22 -20.28
CA PRO A 185 -14.68 5.92 -19.01
C PRO A 185 -16.05 5.87 -18.31
N GLN A 186 -16.06 5.47 -17.05
CA GLN A 186 -17.26 5.21 -16.24
C GLN A 186 -17.46 6.28 -15.17
N TYR A 187 -16.37 6.90 -14.70
CA TYR A 187 -16.38 7.58 -13.40
C TYR A 187 -16.46 9.11 -13.49
N LYS A 188 -16.13 9.72 -14.64
CA LYS A 188 -16.22 11.18 -14.86
C LYS A 188 -17.66 11.60 -15.17
N LEU A 189 -18.45 11.76 -14.11
CA LEU A 189 -19.88 12.05 -14.14
C LEU A 189 -20.18 13.55 -13.96
N ARG A 190 -21.30 14.01 -14.52
CA ARG A 190 -21.84 15.36 -14.31
C ARG A 190 -23.18 15.37 -13.55
N PRO A 191 -23.47 16.42 -12.76
CA PRO A 191 -24.76 16.54 -12.06
C PRO A 191 -25.99 16.49 -12.98
N GLU A 192 -25.88 17.01 -14.20
CA GLU A 192 -26.95 17.01 -15.20
C GLU A 192 -27.18 15.63 -15.84
N GLU A 193 -26.21 14.71 -15.79
CA GLU A 193 -26.30 13.35 -16.32
C GLU A 193 -27.07 12.42 -15.36
N LYS A 194 -28.30 12.81 -14.99
CA LYS A 194 -29.11 12.14 -13.97
C LYS A 194 -29.27 10.62 -14.18
N ALA A 195 -29.28 10.17 -15.44
CA ALA A 195 -29.40 8.76 -15.78
C ALA A 195 -28.13 7.92 -15.51
N LYS A 196 -26.96 8.56 -15.38
CA LYS A 196 -25.67 7.90 -15.05
C LYS A 196 -25.37 7.91 -13.55
N LEU A 197 -26.01 8.80 -12.79
CA LEU A 197 -25.79 8.90 -11.35
C LEU A 197 -26.36 7.68 -10.63
N THR A 198 -25.59 7.15 -9.69
CA THR A 198 -26.01 6.02 -8.84
C THR A 198 -26.16 6.46 -7.38
N PRO A 199 -26.72 5.62 -6.48
CA PRO A 199 -26.70 5.90 -5.04
C PRO A 199 -25.31 6.08 -4.42
N ALA A 200 -24.23 5.68 -5.11
CA ALA A 200 -22.85 5.91 -4.67
C ALA A 200 -22.30 7.30 -5.07
N ASP A 201 -23.11 8.12 -5.75
CA ASP A 201 -22.72 9.41 -6.31
C ASP A 201 -23.42 10.58 -5.63
N ILE A 202 -22.63 11.57 -5.20
CA ILE A 202 -23.15 12.79 -4.58
C ILE A 202 -22.71 14.00 -5.43
N PRO A 203 -23.65 14.66 -6.14
CA PRO A 203 -23.38 15.94 -6.78
C PRO A 203 -22.94 16.98 -5.75
N GLY A 204 -21.70 17.45 -5.86
CA GLY A 204 -21.10 18.42 -4.98
C GLY A 204 -21.47 19.87 -5.31
N PRO A 205 -21.20 20.80 -4.38
CA PRO A 205 -21.59 22.21 -4.53
C PRO A 205 -20.79 22.96 -5.59
N ASP A 206 -19.68 22.39 -6.05
CA ASP A 206 -18.81 22.95 -7.08
C ASP A 206 -19.01 22.28 -8.46
N GLY A 207 -20.11 21.55 -8.65
CA GLY A 207 -20.46 20.91 -9.93
C GLY A 207 -19.64 19.65 -10.25
N ILE A 208 -18.86 19.14 -9.30
CA ILE A 208 -18.19 17.83 -9.39
C ILE A 208 -19.08 16.78 -8.72
N VAL A 209 -19.22 15.60 -9.31
CA VAL A 209 -19.89 14.46 -8.68
C VAL A 209 -18.88 13.65 -7.87
N TYR A 210 -18.99 13.69 -6.55
CA TYR A 210 -18.09 13.01 -5.62
C TYR A 210 -18.59 11.61 -5.25
N PRO A 211 -17.69 10.68 -4.86
CA PRO A 211 -18.10 9.49 -4.12
C PRO A 211 -18.84 9.84 -2.84
N ASP A 212 -19.70 8.95 -2.40
CA ASP A 212 -20.35 9.04 -1.09
C ASP A 212 -19.37 8.70 0.03
N PHE A 213 -18.96 9.71 0.81
CA PHE A 213 -18.06 9.59 1.94
C PHE A 213 -18.79 9.55 3.29
N THR A 214 -20.12 9.66 3.32
CA THR A 214 -20.90 9.78 4.57
C THR A 214 -20.83 8.56 5.48
N TYR A 215 -20.37 7.43 4.95
CA TYR A 215 -20.15 6.20 5.69
C TYR A 215 -18.86 6.23 6.53
N ALA A 216 -17.94 7.16 6.28
CA ALA A 216 -16.62 7.13 6.90
C ALA A 216 -16.67 7.42 8.40
N GLY A 217 -15.97 6.58 9.18
CA GLY A 217 -15.74 6.76 10.61
C GLY A 217 -16.63 5.94 11.53
N ALA A 218 -16.29 5.94 12.82
CA ALA A 218 -16.96 5.15 13.84
C ALA A 218 -18.35 5.68 14.12
N ARG A 219 -19.32 4.76 14.13
CA ARG A 219 -20.74 5.12 14.22
C ARG A 219 -21.12 5.36 15.67
N ALA A 220 -21.64 6.56 15.95
CA ALA A 220 -21.95 6.99 17.31
C ALA A 220 -23.02 6.13 18.00
N ASP A 221 -24.00 5.63 17.26
CA ASP A 221 -25.05 4.74 17.74
C ASP A 221 -24.51 3.36 18.12
N VAL A 222 -23.58 2.80 17.35
CA VAL A 222 -22.91 1.52 17.68
C VAL A 222 -22.04 1.70 18.93
N LEU A 223 -21.28 2.78 18.97
CA LEU A 223 -20.41 3.14 20.08
C LEU A 223 -21.14 3.32 21.42
N LYS A 224 -22.44 3.66 21.41
CA LYS A 224 -23.30 3.78 22.61
C LYS A 224 -23.74 2.43 23.19
N GLN A 225 -23.53 1.33 22.48
CA GLN A 225 -23.87 -0.02 22.94
C GLN A 225 -22.87 -0.57 23.97
N ALA A 226 -21.72 0.10 24.14
CA ALA A 226 -20.69 -0.33 25.08
C ALA A 226 -21.19 -0.40 26.52
N GLY A 227 -20.76 -1.46 27.22
CA GLY A 227 -21.02 -1.66 28.65
C GLY A 227 -20.51 -0.50 29.51
N LYS A 228 -21.17 -0.28 30.65
CA LYS A 228 -20.87 0.83 31.57
C LYS A 228 -19.89 0.49 32.68
N THR A 229 -19.39 -0.76 32.72
CA THR A 229 -18.45 -1.21 33.75
C THR A 229 -17.15 -0.44 33.66
N VAL A 230 -16.64 0.01 34.80
CA VAL A 230 -15.35 0.72 34.90
C VAL A 230 -14.43 -0.02 35.87
N VAL A 231 -13.26 -0.42 35.38
CA VAL A 231 -12.19 -1.03 36.18
C VAL A 231 -11.04 -0.04 36.27
N ARG A 232 -10.72 0.40 37.49
CA ARG A 232 -9.57 1.29 37.73
C ARG A 232 -8.32 0.47 37.98
N LEU A 233 -7.32 0.67 37.13
CA LEU A 233 -6.06 -0.04 37.23
C LEU A 233 -5.31 0.43 38.48
N LYS A 234 -5.08 -0.49 39.42
CA LYS A 234 -4.25 -0.24 40.59
C LYS A 234 -2.78 -0.41 40.20
N ALA A 235 -2.12 0.67 39.83
CA ALA A 235 -0.71 0.71 39.46
C ALA A 235 -0.04 1.97 40.03
N LYS A 236 1.24 1.86 40.39
CA LYS A 236 2.11 2.96 40.79
C LYS A 236 3.03 3.35 39.64
N GLU A 237 3.56 4.56 39.70
CA GLU A 237 4.56 4.99 38.73
C GLU A 237 5.77 4.04 38.71
N GLY A 238 6.22 3.70 37.50
CA GLY A 238 7.30 2.75 37.24
C GLY A 238 6.87 1.29 37.13
N ASP A 239 5.63 0.96 37.49
CA ASP A 239 5.11 -0.42 37.45
C ASP A 239 5.06 -0.97 36.02
N ASP A 240 5.30 -2.27 35.89
CA ASP A 240 4.96 -3.02 34.68
C ASP A 240 3.48 -3.41 34.72
N ILE A 241 2.69 -2.74 33.89
CA ILE A 241 1.23 -2.91 33.88
C ILE A 241 0.75 -4.04 32.98
N SER A 242 1.64 -4.80 32.34
CA SER A 242 1.25 -5.83 31.36
C SER A 242 0.22 -6.82 31.90
N LEU A 243 0.50 -7.43 33.07
CA LEU A 243 -0.38 -8.42 33.70
C LEU A 243 -1.61 -7.76 34.38
N PRO A 244 -1.47 -6.68 35.16
CA PRO A 244 -2.62 -5.94 35.69
C PRO A 244 -3.62 -5.52 34.61
N LEU A 245 -3.13 -4.97 33.49
CA LEU A 245 -3.95 -4.51 32.38
C LEU A 245 -4.67 -5.67 31.70
N ARG A 246 -3.96 -6.78 31.45
CA ARG A 246 -4.57 -8.00 30.90
C ARG A 246 -5.73 -8.49 31.76
N ARG A 247 -5.50 -8.60 33.07
CA ARG A 247 -6.51 -9.02 34.06
C ARG A 247 -7.71 -8.06 34.11
N ALA A 248 -7.46 -6.75 34.05
CA ALA A 248 -8.53 -5.76 34.03
C ALA A 248 -9.43 -5.94 32.80
N VAL A 249 -8.84 -6.11 31.60
CA VAL A 249 -9.62 -6.38 30.37
C VAL A 249 -10.38 -7.71 30.46
N ASP A 250 -9.75 -8.77 30.98
CA ASP A 250 -10.40 -10.07 31.15
C ASP A 250 -11.59 -10.01 32.11
N SER A 251 -11.52 -9.16 33.14
CA SER A 251 -12.58 -8.98 34.14
C SER A 251 -13.81 -8.19 33.65
N LEU A 252 -13.74 -7.52 32.50
CA LEU A 252 -14.88 -6.82 31.94
C LEU A 252 -16.00 -7.81 31.55
N PRO A 253 -17.29 -7.43 31.63
CA PRO A 253 -18.38 -8.27 31.11
C PRO A 253 -18.34 -8.41 29.58
N ASP A 254 -19.22 -9.26 29.04
CA ASP A 254 -19.27 -9.55 27.59
C ASP A 254 -19.70 -8.34 26.73
N ASP A 255 -20.47 -7.40 27.30
CA ASP A 255 -20.84 -6.13 26.67
C ASP A 255 -19.71 -5.07 26.72
N GLY A 256 -18.55 -5.43 27.29
CA GLY A 256 -17.36 -4.59 27.35
C GLY A 256 -17.33 -3.65 28.55
N GLY A 257 -16.66 -2.52 28.40
CA GLY A 257 -16.47 -1.53 29.47
C GLY A 257 -15.12 -0.82 29.38
N THR A 258 -14.81 -0.04 30.41
CA THR A 258 -13.61 0.83 30.44
C THR A 258 -12.60 0.35 31.47
N VAL A 259 -11.34 0.24 31.06
CA VAL A 259 -10.20 0.16 31.97
C VAL A 259 -9.55 1.54 32.05
N GLU A 260 -9.61 2.16 33.23
CA GLU A 260 -8.96 3.45 33.51
C GLU A 260 -7.52 3.22 33.99
N ILE A 261 -6.56 3.76 33.25
CA ILE A 261 -5.14 3.77 33.57
C ILE A 261 -4.85 5.13 34.25
N PRO A 262 -4.31 5.15 35.48
CA PRO A 262 -4.09 6.39 36.19
C PRO A 262 -3.03 7.28 35.53
N ALA A 263 -2.90 8.52 36.00
CA ALA A 263 -1.75 9.35 35.64
C ALA A 263 -0.45 8.72 36.17
N GLY A 264 0.64 8.89 35.43
CA GLY A 264 1.95 8.34 35.75
C GLY A 264 2.66 7.73 34.54
N ASN A 265 3.89 7.30 34.76
CA ASN A 265 4.72 6.61 33.79
C ASN A 265 4.71 5.11 34.09
N PHE A 266 4.30 4.28 33.13
CA PHE A 266 4.19 2.83 33.28
C PHE A 266 5.02 2.11 32.23
N LYS A 267 5.35 0.86 32.50
CA LYS A 267 6.04 -0.04 31.57
C LYS A 267 5.08 -1.08 31.06
N MET A 268 5.26 -1.50 29.81
CA MET A 268 4.55 -2.65 29.26
C MET A 268 5.52 -3.49 28.43
N ARG A 269 5.81 -4.69 28.96
CA ARG A 269 6.72 -5.66 28.36
C ARG A 269 6.02 -6.70 27.51
N ASN A 270 4.76 -7.01 27.82
CA ASN A 270 4.00 -8.02 27.10
C ASN A 270 2.92 -7.36 26.25
N MET A 271 2.72 -7.88 25.04
CA MET A 271 1.65 -7.44 24.16
C MET A 271 0.27 -7.77 24.74
N LEU A 272 -0.69 -6.87 24.50
CA LEU A 272 -2.07 -7.00 24.90
C LEU A 272 -2.95 -7.22 23.66
N LEU A 273 -3.45 -8.44 23.51
CA LEU A 273 -4.46 -8.80 22.53
C LEU A 273 -5.86 -8.67 23.13
N ILE A 274 -6.69 -7.84 22.52
CA ILE A 274 -8.07 -7.57 22.91
C ILE A 274 -8.99 -8.12 21.81
N THR A 275 -9.68 -9.21 22.12
CA THR A 275 -10.63 -9.87 21.20
C THR A 275 -12.09 -9.66 21.60
N LYS A 276 -12.33 -8.92 22.69
CA LYS A 276 -13.66 -8.64 23.24
C LYS A 276 -14.16 -7.32 22.68
N ASP A 277 -15.44 -7.28 22.32
CA ASP A 277 -16.10 -6.07 21.84
C ASP A 277 -16.19 -5.00 22.93
N PHE A 278 -16.28 -3.73 22.51
CA PHE A 278 -16.59 -2.58 23.34
C PHE A 278 -15.65 -2.35 24.54
N VAL A 279 -14.40 -2.83 24.45
CA VAL A 279 -13.36 -2.56 25.45
C VAL A 279 -12.73 -1.19 25.19
N THR A 280 -12.68 -0.35 26.22
CA THR A 280 -12.00 0.95 26.20
C THR A 280 -10.80 0.93 27.15
N LEU A 281 -9.62 1.30 26.65
CA LEU A 281 -8.45 1.65 27.46
C LEU A 281 -8.36 3.17 27.54
N ARG A 282 -8.52 3.74 28.73
CA ARG A 282 -8.55 5.18 28.95
C ARG A 282 -7.44 5.61 29.90
N GLY A 283 -6.51 6.41 29.42
CA GLY A 283 -5.55 7.12 30.28
C GLY A 283 -6.14 8.42 30.84
N ALA A 284 -5.37 9.09 31.70
CA ALA A 284 -5.76 10.34 32.33
C ALA A 284 -5.55 11.60 31.46
N GLY A 285 -5.12 11.42 30.21
CA GLY A 285 -4.72 12.46 29.26
C GLY A 285 -3.37 12.13 28.62
N SER A 286 -3.17 12.52 27.36
CA SER A 286 -1.92 12.25 26.62
C SER A 286 -0.68 12.88 27.26
N ASP A 287 -0.85 13.94 28.05
CA ASP A 287 0.16 14.62 28.86
C ASP A 287 0.37 14.02 30.26
N ARG A 288 -0.53 13.14 30.71
CA ARG A 288 -0.58 12.65 32.10
C ARG A 288 -0.35 11.15 32.27
N THR A 289 -0.70 10.34 31.28
CA THR A 289 -0.47 8.89 31.30
C THR A 289 0.52 8.53 30.21
N ARG A 290 1.64 7.91 30.58
CA ARG A 290 2.65 7.41 29.66
C ARG A 290 2.83 5.91 29.81
N ILE A 291 2.89 5.18 28.69
CA ILE A 291 3.25 3.78 28.65
C ILE A 291 4.50 3.61 27.78
N ASP A 292 5.58 3.18 28.43
CA ASP A 292 6.83 2.80 27.78
C ASP A 292 6.74 1.31 27.39
N PHE A 293 6.61 1.05 26.10
CA PHE A 293 6.74 -0.29 25.54
C PHE A 293 8.21 -0.71 25.55
N ASN A 294 8.57 -1.56 26.51
CA ASN A 294 9.95 -1.85 26.89
C ASN A 294 10.31 -3.34 26.80
N TYR A 295 9.65 -4.06 25.90
CA TYR A 295 10.07 -5.41 25.52
C TYR A 295 11.47 -5.38 24.88
N ASP A 296 12.38 -6.24 25.35
CA ASP A 296 13.69 -6.49 24.73
C ASP A 296 14.08 -7.96 24.96
N ALA A 297 14.70 -8.58 23.96
CA ALA A 297 15.20 -9.95 24.01
C ALA A 297 16.50 -10.08 24.84
N GLY A 298 16.89 -9.02 25.54
CA GLY A 298 18.06 -8.95 26.42
C GLY A 298 19.39 -9.14 25.70
N ASP A 299 20.42 -9.46 26.47
CA ASP A 299 21.80 -9.60 25.99
C ASP A 299 21.98 -10.78 25.01
N ASN A 300 21.11 -11.78 25.10
CA ASN A 300 21.08 -12.92 24.18
C ASN A 300 20.59 -12.53 22.79
N ARG A 301 19.96 -11.35 22.62
CA ARG A 301 19.40 -10.84 21.35
C ARG A 301 18.32 -11.71 20.71
N VAL A 302 17.91 -12.80 21.35
CA VAL A 302 16.86 -13.73 20.91
C VAL A 302 16.12 -14.27 22.13
N ASP A 303 14.81 -14.41 22.02
CA ASP A 303 13.91 -14.79 23.10
C ASP A 303 12.80 -15.74 22.60
N LEU A 304 12.39 -16.68 23.45
CA LEU A 304 11.17 -17.47 23.28
C LEU A 304 10.04 -16.74 24.01
N TYR A 305 9.43 -15.78 23.32
CA TYR A 305 8.49 -14.85 23.93
C TYR A 305 7.38 -15.57 24.69
N GLY A 306 7.26 -15.26 25.99
CA GLY A 306 6.22 -15.81 26.87
C GLY A 306 6.40 -17.28 27.27
N ILE A 307 7.54 -17.91 26.96
CA ILE A 307 7.88 -19.28 27.37
C ILE A 307 9.16 -19.27 28.22
N ARG A 308 9.09 -19.89 29.40
CA ARG A 308 10.21 -20.03 30.33
C ARG A 308 10.56 -21.49 30.56
N ASN A 309 11.78 -21.71 31.03
CA ASN A 309 12.22 -23.03 31.45
C ASN A 309 11.35 -23.56 32.59
N GLY A 310 10.79 -24.76 32.43
CA GLY A 310 9.87 -25.41 33.35
C GLY A 310 8.38 -25.19 33.06
N ASP A 311 8.02 -24.37 32.08
CA ASP A 311 6.62 -24.08 31.77
C ASP A 311 5.86 -25.32 31.27
N ARG A 312 4.56 -25.39 31.59
CA ARG A 312 3.62 -26.33 30.97
C ARG A 312 2.89 -25.62 29.82
N ILE A 313 2.88 -26.22 28.64
CA ILE A 313 2.28 -25.64 27.42
C ILE A 313 1.30 -26.60 26.75
N ALA A 314 0.35 -26.08 25.99
CA ALA A 314 -0.65 -26.90 25.31
C ALA A 314 -0.07 -27.62 24.07
N PRO A 315 -0.59 -28.81 23.69
CA PRO A 315 -0.29 -29.43 22.42
C PRO A 315 -0.63 -28.49 21.26
N LYS A 316 0.22 -28.49 20.22
CA LYS A 316 0.06 -27.65 19.01
C LYS A 316 0.02 -26.13 19.27
N GLN A 317 0.37 -25.66 20.47
CA GLN A 317 0.47 -24.23 20.77
C GLN A 317 1.50 -23.54 19.87
N ALA A 318 1.27 -22.27 19.56
CA ALA A 318 2.26 -21.40 18.92
C ALA A 318 3.47 -21.14 19.83
N VAL A 319 4.66 -21.30 19.26
CA VAL A 319 5.93 -20.86 19.85
C VAL A 319 6.37 -19.61 19.11
N HIS A 320 6.63 -18.54 19.86
CA HIS A 320 7.04 -17.24 19.33
C HIS A 320 8.54 -17.07 19.55
N ILE A 321 9.28 -16.66 18.51
CA ILE A 321 10.69 -16.32 18.60
C ILE A 321 10.89 -14.87 18.16
N TYR A 322 11.40 -14.03 19.06
CA TYR A 322 11.70 -12.64 18.78
C TYR A 322 13.21 -12.42 18.88
N ALA A 323 13.76 -11.52 18.06
CA ALA A 323 15.18 -11.17 18.06
C ALA A 323 15.39 -9.69 17.80
N ARG A 324 16.58 -9.16 18.09
CA ARG A 324 16.92 -7.78 17.72
C ARG A 324 17.00 -7.65 16.18
N PRO A 325 16.37 -6.64 15.56
CA PRO A 325 16.21 -6.58 14.10
C PRO A 325 17.47 -6.20 13.33
N ALA A 326 18.37 -5.41 13.95
CA ALA A 326 19.53 -4.85 13.27
C ALA A 326 20.46 -5.96 12.76
N GLY A 327 20.55 -6.09 11.44
CA GLY A 327 21.33 -7.13 10.77
C GLY A 327 20.75 -8.55 10.84
N LEU A 328 19.53 -8.74 11.37
CA LEU A 328 18.89 -10.05 11.42
C LEU A 328 18.69 -10.62 10.00
N ARG A 329 19.01 -11.89 9.80
CA ARG A 329 18.85 -12.62 8.53
C ARG A 329 17.72 -13.64 8.61
N SER A 330 17.71 -14.47 9.64
CA SER A 330 16.71 -15.54 9.80
C SER A 330 16.45 -15.91 11.25
N LEU A 331 15.26 -16.46 11.48
CA LEU A 331 14.80 -17.04 12.73
C LEU A 331 14.49 -18.52 12.51
N LYS A 332 14.87 -19.39 13.44
CA LYS A 332 14.62 -20.84 13.40
C LYS A 332 14.07 -21.32 14.75
N LEU A 333 13.11 -22.22 14.70
CA LEU A 333 12.49 -22.89 15.84
C LEU A 333 12.68 -24.40 15.73
N GLU A 334 13.13 -25.00 16.83
CA GLU A 334 13.42 -26.43 16.96
C GLU A 334 12.75 -27.00 18.22
N VAL A 335 12.36 -28.28 18.16
CA VAL A 335 11.91 -29.09 19.29
C VAL A 335 12.70 -30.39 19.30
N ASP A 336 13.36 -30.70 20.42
CA ASP A 336 14.24 -31.87 20.58
C ASP A 336 15.28 -32.01 19.45
N GLY A 337 15.82 -30.88 19.00
CA GLY A 337 16.81 -30.80 17.91
C GLY A 337 16.22 -30.93 16.50
N ARG A 338 14.90 -31.03 16.34
CA ARG A 338 14.22 -31.06 15.04
C ARG A 338 13.62 -29.71 14.69
N GLU A 339 13.97 -29.17 13.52
CA GLU A 339 13.38 -27.92 13.00
C GLU A 339 11.89 -28.10 12.70
N PHE A 340 11.07 -27.17 13.17
CA PHE A 340 9.64 -27.11 12.83
C PHE A 340 9.18 -25.76 12.29
N GLY A 341 10.03 -24.74 12.36
CA GLY A 341 9.73 -23.41 11.83
C GLY A 341 11.00 -22.66 11.44
N LYS A 342 10.94 -21.95 10.32
CA LYS A 342 12.01 -21.08 9.86
C LYS A 342 11.43 -19.88 9.11
N PHE A 343 11.97 -18.72 9.41
CA PHE A 343 11.70 -17.47 8.72
C PHE A 343 13.02 -16.87 8.24
N THR A 344 13.07 -16.44 6.99
CA THR A 344 14.23 -15.75 6.41
C THR A 344 13.74 -14.42 5.86
N ARG A 345 14.37 -13.31 6.23
CA ARG A 345 13.98 -11.98 5.75
C ARG A 345 14.17 -11.89 4.24
N SER A 346 13.16 -11.36 3.57
CA SER A 346 13.19 -10.99 2.17
C SER A 346 13.18 -9.46 2.00
N LEU A 347 13.21 -9.00 0.75
CA LEU A 347 13.11 -7.58 0.40
C LEU A 347 11.85 -6.90 0.99
N HIS A 348 10.76 -7.65 1.14
CA HIS A 348 9.49 -7.14 1.65
C HIS A 348 9.28 -7.36 3.15
N SER A 349 10.25 -7.97 3.83
CA SER A 349 10.14 -8.24 5.27
C SER A 349 10.44 -7.02 6.16
N GLY A 350 10.84 -5.87 5.60
CA GLY A 350 11.22 -4.70 6.40
C GLY A 350 12.27 -5.07 7.45
N ASN A 351 12.07 -4.63 8.70
CA ASN A 351 12.88 -5.08 9.85
C ASN A 351 12.21 -6.18 10.69
N ALA A 352 11.28 -6.95 10.11
CA ALA A 352 10.60 -8.05 10.79
C ALA A 352 11.55 -8.91 11.61
N SER A 353 11.30 -8.94 12.92
CA SER A 353 12.18 -9.55 13.90
C SER A 353 11.46 -10.50 14.86
N LEU A 354 10.28 -10.94 14.42
CA LEU A 354 9.37 -11.81 15.14
C LEU A 354 8.82 -12.87 14.19
N TYR A 355 8.71 -14.10 14.69
CA TYR A 355 8.13 -15.23 13.98
C TYR A 355 7.40 -16.14 14.96
N ALA A 356 6.29 -16.74 14.53
CA ALA A 356 5.57 -17.72 15.31
C ALA A 356 5.24 -18.95 14.46
N LYS A 357 5.27 -20.12 15.10
CA LYS A 357 4.88 -21.38 14.48
C LYS A 357 4.27 -22.32 15.51
N ASN A 358 3.19 -22.99 15.14
CA ASN A 358 2.57 -24.01 15.99
C ASN A 358 3.49 -25.23 16.13
N LEU A 359 3.56 -25.79 17.34
CA LEU A 359 4.21 -27.06 17.56
C LEU A 359 3.63 -28.14 16.63
N PRO A 360 4.45 -28.99 16.02
CA PRO A 360 3.97 -30.09 15.20
C PRO A 360 3.04 -31.01 15.98
N GLY A 361 2.00 -31.52 15.32
CA GLY A 361 1.11 -32.52 15.91
C GLY A 361 1.79 -33.85 16.27
N SER A 362 3.04 -34.06 15.82
CA SER A 362 3.87 -35.20 16.17
C SER A 362 4.50 -35.09 17.57
N VAL A 363 4.57 -33.90 18.17
CA VAL A 363 5.04 -33.68 19.54
C VAL A 363 4.01 -34.25 20.51
N LYS A 364 4.41 -35.24 21.32
CA LYS A 364 3.53 -35.94 22.27
C LYS A 364 3.50 -35.19 23.61
N PRO A 365 2.54 -35.48 24.50
CA PRO A 365 2.63 -35.01 25.88
C PRO A 365 3.90 -35.53 26.56
N GLY A 366 4.56 -34.68 27.35
CA GLY A 366 5.84 -35.00 27.98
C GLY A 366 6.82 -33.83 28.01
N LYS A 367 8.03 -34.08 28.50
CA LYS A 367 9.12 -33.09 28.51
C LYS A 367 9.73 -32.95 27.14
N HIS A 368 9.92 -31.70 26.70
CA HIS A 368 10.52 -31.36 25.42
C HIS A 368 11.44 -30.16 25.57
N ARG A 369 12.49 -30.11 24.75
CA ARG A 369 13.39 -28.96 24.69
C ARG A 369 13.08 -28.11 23.46
N LEU A 370 12.63 -26.88 23.70
CA LEU A 370 12.47 -25.88 22.65
C LEU A 370 13.76 -25.10 22.47
N ARG A 371 14.11 -24.79 21.22
CA ARG A 371 15.25 -23.94 20.88
C ARG A 371 14.87 -22.93 19.81
N GLY A 372 15.18 -21.66 20.08
CA GLY A 372 15.13 -20.58 19.12
C GLY A 372 16.54 -20.20 18.66
N THR A 373 16.75 -19.99 17.36
CA THR A 373 18.02 -19.49 16.80
C THR A 373 17.78 -18.26 15.94
N ALA A 374 18.51 -17.18 16.20
CA ALA A 374 18.61 -16.00 15.33
C ALA A 374 19.97 -15.98 14.64
N GLU A 375 19.97 -15.87 13.30
CA GLU A 375 21.18 -15.73 12.48
C GLU A 375 21.21 -14.32 11.88
N TYR A 376 22.39 -13.69 11.86
CA TYR A 376 22.62 -12.32 11.39
C TYR A 376 23.46 -12.32 10.11
N GLN A 377 23.40 -11.22 9.35
CA GLN A 377 24.05 -11.05 8.05
C GLN A 377 25.58 -11.17 8.11
N ASP A 378 26.18 -10.89 9.26
CA ASP A 378 27.62 -11.06 9.50
C ASP A 378 28.03 -12.48 9.93
N GLY A 379 27.09 -13.42 9.89
CA GLY A 379 27.30 -14.82 10.25
C GLY A 379 27.13 -15.14 11.74
N ARG A 380 26.97 -14.13 12.62
CA ARG A 380 26.71 -14.38 14.05
C ARG A 380 25.40 -15.12 14.25
N LYS A 381 25.39 -16.03 15.23
CA LYS A 381 24.22 -16.81 15.64
C LYS A 381 24.02 -16.68 17.14
N PHE A 382 22.77 -16.47 17.53
CA PHE A 382 22.35 -16.41 18.93
C PHE A 382 21.26 -17.44 19.15
N THR A 383 21.26 -18.08 20.31
CA THR A 383 20.33 -19.17 20.63
C THR A 383 19.75 -19.01 22.02
N VAL A 384 18.49 -19.43 22.16
CA VAL A 384 17.77 -19.52 23.44
C VAL A 384 17.13 -20.89 23.54
N GLU A 385 17.11 -21.47 24.73
CA GLU A 385 16.52 -22.80 25.00
C GLU A 385 15.59 -22.73 26.22
N ALA A 386 14.54 -23.55 26.19
CA ALA A 386 13.66 -23.78 27.33
C ALA A 386 13.22 -25.25 27.35
N GLU A 387 13.38 -25.93 28.50
CA GLU A 387 12.69 -27.19 28.76
C GLU A 387 11.24 -26.88 29.13
N VAL A 388 10.28 -27.51 28.47
CA VAL A 388 8.85 -27.34 28.71
C VAL A 388 8.18 -28.71 28.86
N THR A 389 7.03 -28.74 29.51
CA THR A 389 6.17 -29.93 29.56
C THR A 389 4.94 -29.70 28.68
N VAL A 390 4.82 -30.44 27.58
CA VAL A 390 3.62 -30.44 26.74
C VAL A 390 2.53 -31.23 27.44
N ASP A 391 1.40 -30.59 27.69
CA ASP A 391 0.35 -31.13 28.55
C ASP A 391 -1.04 -30.87 27.97
N ALA A 392 -1.77 -31.94 27.68
CA ALA A 392 -3.11 -31.88 27.09
C ALA A 392 -4.16 -31.21 27.99
N ALA A 393 -3.91 -31.07 29.29
CA ALA A 393 -4.78 -30.34 30.20
C ALA A 393 -4.58 -28.82 30.15
N VAL A 394 -3.48 -28.34 29.55
CA VAL A 394 -3.17 -26.91 29.45
C VAL A 394 -3.80 -26.32 28.21
N ARG A 395 -4.35 -25.11 28.34
CA ARG A 395 -4.85 -24.32 27.21
C ARG A 395 -3.73 -23.46 26.61
N PRO A 396 -3.75 -23.16 25.30
CA PRO A 396 -2.75 -22.30 24.68
C PRO A 396 -2.60 -20.97 25.41
N THR A 397 -1.38 -20.60 25.77
CA THR A 397 -1.05 -19.36 26.48
C THR A 397 -0.65 -18.20 25.57
N LEU A 398 -0.37 -18.50 24.31
CA LEU A 398 0.04 -17.54 23.28
C LEU A 398 -0.90 -17.61 22.08
N PRO A 399 -1.11 -16.47 21.38
CA PRO A 399 -1.91 -16.46 20.15
C PRO A 399 -1.21 -17.25 19.03
N GLU A 400 -1.99 -17.77 18.08
CA GLU A 400 -1.47 -18.59 16.97
C GLU A 400 -0.45 -17.87 16.08
N GLN A 401 -0.57 -16.54 15.97
CA GLN A 401 0.32 -15.69 15.19
C GLN A 401 1.12 -14.79 16.13
N ALA A 402 2.34 -14.43 15.70
CA ALA A 402 3.14 -13.44 16.41
C ALA A 402 2.37 -12.12 16.51
N ALA A 403 2.45 -11.46 17.67
CA ALA A 403 1.80 -10.18 17.87
C ALA A 403 2.44 -9.15 16.91
N GLY A 404 1.62 -8.49 16.09
CA GLY A 404 2.07 -7.42 15.19
C GLY A 404 2.10 -6.04 15.86
N SER A 405 1.65 -5.94 17.11
CA SER A 405 1.53 -4.69 17.85
C SER A 405 1.58 -4.89 19.36
N PHE A 406 1.83 -3.81 20.12
CA PHE A 406 1.77 -3.82 21.58
C PHE A 406 0.32 -3.87 22.09
N ILE A 407 -0.59 -3.10 21.48
CA ILE A 407 -2.03 -3.15 21.78
C ILE A 407 -2.77 -3.49 20.49
N ALA A 408 -3.40 -4.66 20.45
CA ALA A 408 -4.17 -5.11 19.29
C ALA A 408 -5.65 -5.26 19.65
N PHE A 409 -6.53 -4.50 19.01
CA PHE A 409 -7.95 -4.85 18.94
C PHE A 409 -8.13 -5.74 17.72
N ARG A 410 -8.40 -7.03 17.95
CA ARG A 410 -8.37 -8.00 16.87
C ARG A 410 -9.49 -9.04 16.90
N GLY A 411 -10.23 -9.12 15.79
CA GLY A 411 -11.14 -10.23 15.50
C GLY A 411 -10.40 -11.49 15.04
N ARG A 412 -11.09 -12.64 15.01
CA ARG A 412 -10.48 -13.91 14.53
C ARG A 412 -10.15 -13.89 13.03
N GLY A 413 -10.71 -12.94 12.27
CA GLY A 413 -10.44 -12.78 10.85
C GLY A 413 -11.10 -13.83 9.98
N PHE A 414 -10.44 -14.19 8.87
CA PHE A 414 -11.01 -15.10 7.86
C PHE A 414 -10.99 -16.56 8.32
N THR A 415 -12.13 -17.06 8.79
CA THR A 415 -12.36 -18.47 9.14
C THR A 415 -13.31 -19.17 8.17
N TYR A 416 -13.77 -18.47 7.13
CA TYR A 416 -14.76 -18.94 6.16
C TYR A 416 -14.18 -19.04 4.74
N ARG A 417 -14.75 -19.95 3.93
CA ARG A 417 -14.41 -20.08 2.50
C ARG A 417 -15.03 -18.96 1.65
N ASP A 418 -14.61 -18.92 0.39
CA ASP A 418 -15.22 -18.05 -0.63
C ASP A 418 -16.56 -18.57 -1.13
N TYR A 419 -17.48 -17.63 -1.36
CA TYR A 419 -18.74 -17.84 -2.06
C TYR A 419 -18.75 -16.99 -3.33
N ARG A 420 -18.71 -17.62 -4.50
CA ARG A 420 -18.73 -16.94 -5.81
C ARG A 420 -20.09 -16.29 -6.05
N ILE A 421 -20.08 -15.13 -6.71
CA ILE A 421 -21.30 -14.49 -7.18
C ILE A 421 -21.76 -15.11 -8.52
N ALA A 422 -23.07 -15.16 -8.74
CA ALA A 422 -23.70 -15.75 -9.92
C ALA A 422 -23.95 -14.73 -11.04
N GLN A 423 -23.94 -13.44 -10.71
CA GLN A 423 -24.16 -12.31 -11.61
C GLN A 423 -23.20 -11.20 -11.24
N ASP A 424 -22.87 -10.33 -12.20
CA ASP A 424 -21.99 -9.19 -11.95
C ASP A 424 -22.60 -8.30 -10.86
N GLY A 425 -21.79 -7.95 -9.86
CA GLY A 425 -22.18 -6.92 -8.91
C GLY A 425 -21.99 -5.57 -9.57
N VAL A 426 -23.07 -4.83 -9.83
CA VAL A 426 -23.00 -3.56 -10.56
C VAL A 426 -22.82 -2.41 -9.56
N ARG A 427 -21.90 -1.49 -9.89
CA ARG A 427 -21.69 -0.25 -9.14
C ARG A 427 -23.01 0.48 -8.91
N GLY A 428 -23.22 0.95 -7.68
CA GLY A 428 -24.44 1.66 -7.29
C GLY A 428 -25.57 0.77 -6.80
N GLU A 429 -25.59 -0.52 -7.16
CA GLU A 429 -26.50 -1.49 -6.54
C GLU A 429 -26.10 -1.76 -5.10
N SER A 430 -26.99 -2.36 -4.31
CA SER A 430 -26.71 -2.72 -2.91
C SER A 430 -26.85 -4.21 -2.65
N SER A 431 -26.75 -5.05 -3.67
CA SER A 431 -26.90 -6.50 -3.52
C SER A 431 -26.04 -7.28 -4.49
N VAL A 432 -25.77 -8.53 -4.14
CA VAL A 432 -25.20 -9.53 -5.06
C VAL A 432 -25.98 -10.83 -4.94
N VAL A 433 -25.93 -11.64 -5.99
CA VAL A 433 -26.52 -13.00 -6.01
C VAL A 433 -25.40 -14.01 -5.94
N LEU A 434 -25.47 -14.96 -5.01
CA LEU A 434 -24.50 -16.05 -4.87
C LEU A 434 -24.81 -17.23 -5.79
N GLN A 435 -23.78 -17.97 -6.21
CA GLN A 435 -23.94 -19.22 -6.94
C GLN A 435 -24.48 -20.34 -6.05
N ASP A 436 -24.02 -20.38 -4.80
CA ASP A 436 -24.31 -21.44 -3.86
C ASP A 436 -25.42 -21.02 -2.89
N LYS A 437 -26.51 -21.79 -2.85
CA LYS A 437 -27.62 -21.61 -1.91
C LYS A 437 -27.28 -22.04 -0.48
N ASN A 438 -26.27 -22.89 -0.30
CA ASN A 438 -25.85 -23.43 0.99
C ASN A 438 -24.74 -22.57 1.59
N HIS A 439 -25.10 -21.36 2.02
CA HIS A 439 -24.17 -20.41 2.64
C HIS A 439 -24.53 -20.07 4.10
N PRO A 440 -23.55 -19.72 4.95
CA PRO A 440 -23.77 -19.45 6.38
C PRO A 440 -24.14 -17.98 6.68
N PHE A 441 -24.29 -17.14 5.66
CA PHE A 441 -24.50 -15.71 5.84
C PHE A 441 -25.84 -15.39 6.52
N LYS A 442 -25.82 -14.40 7.41
CA LYS A 442 -27.01 -13.83 8.05
C LYS A 442 -26.93 -12.30 8.10
N ALA A 443 -28.07 -11.65 8.31
CA ALA A 443 -28.11 -10.22 8.58
C ALA A 443 -27.21 -9.86 9.78
N GLY A 444 -26.50 -8.74 9.68
CA GLY A 444 -25.52 -8.28 10.65
C GLY A 444 -24.11 -8.84 10.47
N ASP A 445 -23.90 -9.87 9.64
CA ASP A 445 -22.56 -10.36 9.32
C ASP A 445 -21.78 -9.30 8.54
N ILE A 446 -20.49 -9.20 8.82
CA ILE A 446 -19.54 -8.46 8.00
C ILE A 446 -18.87 -9.39 6.99
N VAL A 447 -18.72 -8.89 5.77
CA VAL A 447 -18.08 -9.60 4.67
C VAL A 447 -17.11 -8.72 3.92
N VAL A 448 -16.12 -9.35 3.28
CA VAL A 448 -15.39 -8.73 2.18
C VAL A 448 -16.05 -9.17 0.88
N LEU A 449 -16.34 -8.20 0.01
CA LEU A 449 -16.66 -8.44 -1.40
C LEU A 449 -15.43 -8.07 -2.21
N ARG A 450 -14.94 -9.02 -3.02
CA ARG A 450 -13.66 -8.89 -3.74
C ARG A 450 -13.74 -9.47 -5.14
N ALA A 451 -13.13 -8.76 -6.09
CA ALA A 451 -12.82 -9.26 -7.43
C ALA A 451 -11.33 -9.64 -7.52
N LEU A 452 -11.01 -10.76 -8.17
CA LEU A 452 -9.62 -11.24 -8.28
C LEU A 452 -8.90 -10.63 -9.48
N GLU A 453 -7.59 -10.46 -9.37
CA GLU A 453 -6.73 -10.08 -10.50
C GLU A 453 -6.44 -11.32 -11.37
N THR A 454 -7.43 -11.71 -12.17
CA THR A 454 -7.33 -12.79 -13.18
C THR A 454 -6.30 -12.43 -14.25
N PRO A 455 -5.74 -13.42 -14.99
CA PRO A 455 -4.84 -13.14 -16.11
C PRO A 455 -5.42 -12.13 -17.11
N GLU A 456 -6.71 -12.23 -17.42
CA GLU A 456 -7.43 -11.33 -18.33
C GLU A 456 -7.50 -9.91 -17.76
N ARG A 457 -7.84 -9.76 -16.47
CA ARG A 457 -7.85 -8.45 -15.80
C ARG A 457 -6.46 -7.81 -15.75
N ARG A 458 -5.43 -8.62 -15.47
CA ARG A 458 -4.03 -8.15 -15.43
C ARG A 458 -3.55 -7.70 -16.80
N ALA A 459 -3.98 -8.37 -17.87
CA ALA A 459 -3.67 -7.96 -19.24
C ALA A 459 -4.23 -6.57 -19.56
N VAL A 460 -5.48 -6.29 -19.12
CA VAL A 460 -6.11 -4.97 -19.32
C VAL A 460 -5.43 -3.87 -18.49
N THR A 461 -5.06 -4.16 -17.25
CA THR A 461 -4.49 -3.16 -16.33
C THR A 461 -2.97 -3.02 -16.40
N GLY A 462 -2.27 -3.96 -17.03
CA GLY A 462 -0.81 -4.05 -16.95
C GLY A 462 -0.28 -4.35 -15.54
N ASN A 463 -1.12 -4.82 -14.61
CA ASN A 463 -0.76 -5.03 -13.20
C ASN A 463 0.27 -6.15 -13.02
N ALA A 464 1.52 -5.76 -12.78
CA ALA A 464 2.65 -6.65 -12.52
C ALA A 464 2.67 -7.21 -11.09
N CYS A 465 1.96 -6.61 -10.13
CA CYS A 465 1.95 -7.05 -8.74
C CYS A 465 1.12 -8.32 -8.57
N ASN A 466 1.77 -9.45 -8.37
CA ASN A 466 1.14 -10.78 -8.30
C ASN A 466 0.74 -11.22 -6.88
N TRP A 467 0.75 -10.31 -5.91
CA TRP A 467 0.44 -10.58 -4.51
C TRP A 467 -0.43 -9.50 -3.89
N GLY A 468 -0.90 -9.72 -2.66
CA GLY A 468 -1.74 -8.78 -1.94
C GLY A 468 -3.20 -8.80 -2.40
N ASN A 469 -3.96 -7.82 -1.91
CA ASN A 469 -5.40 -7.74 -2.09
C ASN A 469 -5.75 -6.54 -2.97
N PHE A 470 -6.55 -6.79 -4.01
CA PHE A 470 -7.04 -5.79 -4.95
C PHE A 470 -8.57 -5.72 -4.88
N ARG A 471 -9.15 -4.59 -5.32
CA ARG A 471 -10.60 -4.41 -5.59
C ARG A 471 -11.48 -5.02 -4.51
N SER A 472 -11.28 -4.56 -3.28
CA SER A 472 -11.95 -5.08 -2.09
C SER A 472 -12.80 -4.01 -1.43
N THR A 473 -13.95 -4.41 -0.89
CA THR A 473 -14.74 -3.55 0.00
C THR A 473 -15.31 -4.37 1.15
N HIS A 474 -15.43 -3.76 2.32
CA HIS A 474 -16.04 -4.38 3.50
C HIS A 474 -17.48 -3.87 3.63
N LEU A 475 -18.43 -4.80 3.79
CA LEU A 475 -19.87 -4.52 3.82
C LEU A 475 -20.52 -5.31 4.96
N PHE A 476 -21.57 -4.72 5.54
CA PHE A 476 -22.48 -5.44 6.43
C PHE A 476 -23.66 -5.97 5.61
N ILE A 477 -24.03 -7.22 5.83
CA ILE A 477 -25.24 -7.80 5.26
C ILE A 477 -26.43 -7.23 6.02
N ARG A 478 -27.33 -6.55 5.31
CA ARG A 478 -28.61 -6.07 5.85
C ARG A 478 -29.66 -7.18 5.81
N GLU A 479 -29.68 -7.95 4.74
CA GLU A 479 -30.74 -8.93 4.48
C GLU A 479 -30.23 -10.09 3.61
N VAL A 480 -30.81 -11.28 3.82
CA VAL A 480 -30.53 -12.50 3.07
C VAL A 480 -31.86 -13.07 2.56
N GLN A 481 -31.99 -13.22 1.25
CA GLN A 481 -33.15 -13.81 0.57
C GLN A 481 -32.69 -14.91 -0.38
N GLY A 482 -32.73 -16.18 0.06
CA GLY A 482 -32.13 -17.27 -0.69
C GLY A 482 -30.65 -16.98 -0.95
N THR A 483 -30.24 -16.95 -2.22
CA THR A 483 -28.85 -16.61 -2.64
C THR A 483 -28.58 -15.11 -2.75
N LYS A 484 -29.59 -14.24 -2.61
CA LYS A 484 -29.42 -12.80 -2.72
C LYS A 484 -28.99 -12.22 -1.36
N LEU A 485 -27.84 -11.56 -1.34
CA LEU A 485 -27.36 -10.79 -0.20
C LEU A 485 -27.57 -9.31 -0.48
N THR A 486 -28.25 -8.60 0.42
CA THR A 486 -28.39 -7.14 0.37
C THR A 486 -27.52 -6.49 1.45
N PHE A 487 -26.77 -5.47 1.10
CA PHE A 487 -25.78 -4.79 1.94
C PHE A 487 -26.31 -3.48 2.54
N ASN A 488 -25.57 -2.94 3.50
CA ASN A 488 -25.86 -1.69 4.20
C ASN A 488 -25.58 -0.41 3.38
N GLN A 489 -24.93 -0.52 2.23
CA GLN A 489 -24.52 0.60 1.37
C GLN A 489 -24.37 0.14 -0.09
N PRO A 490 -24.41 1.05 -1.07
CA PRO A 490 -24.19 0.71 -2.47
C PRO A 490 -22.74 0.27 -2.75
N LEU A 491 -22.57 -0.53 -3.81
CA LEU A 491 -21.29 -0.98 -4.32
C LEU A 491 -20.54 0.20 -4.96
N ARG A 492 -19.28 0.40 -4.56
CA ARG A 492 -18.40 1.47 -5.09
C ARG A 492 -17.81 1.15 -6.46
N LEU A 493 -17.70 -0.14 -6.76
CA LEU A 493 -17.08 -0.70 -7.95
C LEU A 493 -17.97 -1.77 -8.54
N ASP A 494 -17.72 -2.09 -9.81
CA ASP A 494 -18.21 -3.32 -10.40
C ASP A 494 -17.41 -4.53 -9.89
N TYR A 495 -18.11 -5.66 -9.75
CA TYR A 495 -17.58 -6.96 -9.36
C TYR A 495 -17.97 -7.99 -10.42
N PRO A 496 -17.19 -8.14 -11.51
CA PRO A 496 -17.53 -9.08 -12.57
C PRO A 496 -17.40 -10.54 -12.14
N VAL A 497 -18.29 -11.40 -12.62
CA VAL A 497 -18.20 -12.86 -12.50
C VAL A 497 -16.94 -13.37 -13.21
N ALA A 498 -16.58 -12.77 -14.34
CA ALA A 498 -15.36 -13.09 -15.12
C ALA A 498 -14.08 -12.93 -14.27
N ASP A 499 -14.09 -11.99 -13.33
CA ASP A 499 -12.98 -11.75 -12.40
C ASP A 499 -13.05 -12.64 -11.16
N LYS A 500 -13.86 -13.70 -11.21
CA LYS A 500 -14.09 -14.65 -10.13
C LYS A 500 -14.47 -13.91 -8.84
N SER A 501 -15.35 -12.91 -8.93
CA SER A 501 -15.75 -12.14 -7.75
C SER A 501 -16.44 -13.01 -6.70
N PHE A 502 -16.21 -12.70 -5.43
CA PHE A 502 -16.69 -13.51 -4.31
C PHE A 502 -16.99 -12.68 -3.06
N VAL A 503 -17.83 -13.27 -2.21
CA VAL A 503 -18.11 -12.80 -0.85
C VAL A 503 -17.46 -13.76 0.14
N ARG A 504 -16.76 -13.23 1.15
CA ARG A 504 -16.20 -14.01 2.26
C ARG A 504 -16.51 -13.33 3.60
N LYS A 505 -17.09 -14.10 4.52
CA LYS A 505 -17.30 -13.68 5.92
C LYS A 505 -15.99 -13.67 6.69
N PHE A 506 -15.88 -12.77 7.66
CA PHE A 506 -14.81 -12.79 8.65
C PHE A 506 -15.32 -12.34 10.02
N ASP A 507 -14.66 -12.82 11.06
CA ASP A 507 -14.98 -12.47 12.44
C ASP A 507 -14.23 -11.20 12.83
N ILE A 508 -14.95 -10.27 13.46
CA ILE A 508 -14.41 -8.97 13.87
C ILE A 508 -14.43 -8.77 15.38
N VAL A 509 -13.63 -7.81 15.85
CA VAL A 509 -13.87 -7.09 17.10
C VAL A 509 -14.59 -5.78 16.80
N ARG A 510 -15.51 -5.35 17.66
CA ARG A 510 -16.30 -4.12 17.48
C ARG A 510 -16.10 -3.14 18.62
N GLY A 511 -16.08 -1.83 18.32
CA GLY A 511 -16.25 -0.79 19.34
C GLY A 511 -15.06 -0.60 20.30
N GLY A 512 -13.89 -1.18 19.98
CA GLY A 512 -12.68 -1.07 20.79
C GLY A 512 -12.15 0.37 20.81
N ARG A 513 -11.68 0.85 21.97
CA ARG A 513 -11.16 2.21 22.11
C ARG A 513 -9.85 2.27 22.87
N VAL A 514 -8.97 3.16 22.46
CA VAL A 514 -7.76 3.53 23.18
C VAL A 514 -7.60 5.04 23.17
N GLU A 515 -7.53 5.65 24.34
CA GLU A 515 -7.62 7.10 24.44
C GLU A 515 -6.83 7.72 25.60
N GLY A 516 -6.34 8.95 25.38
CA GLY A 516 -5.80 9.83 26.42
C GLY A 516 -4.48 9.35 27.03
N MET A 517 -3.48 9.02 26.21
CA MET A 517 -2.17 8.57 26.70
C MET A 517 -1.02 8.78 25.71
N THR A 518 0.19 8.90 26.23
CA THR A 518 1.43 8.78 25.47
C THR A 518 1.89 7.31 25.43
N LEU A 519 2.27 6.83 24.25
CA LEU A 519 2.85 5.52 24.00
C LEU A 519 4.25 5.69 23.39
N GLU A 520 5.28 5.09 23.98
CA GLU A 520 6.63 5.13 23.42
C GLU A 520 7.23 3.73 23.29
N THR A 521 7.75 3.39 22.11
CA THR A 521 8.53 2.16 21.95
C THR A 521 10.01 2.43 22.23
N LYS A 522 10.58 1.71 23.20
CA LYS A 522 11.97 1.93 23.66
C LYS A 522 13.03 1.21 22.84
N TYR A 523 12.62 0.18 22.10
CA TYR A 523 13.53 -0.67 21.35
C TYR A 523 13.00 -0.86 19.93
N ASP A 524 13.92 -0.89 18.96
CA ASP A 524 13.62 -1.20 17.57
C ASP A 524 13.14 -2.65 17.48
N TYR A 525 11.83 -2.87 17.56
CA TYR A 525 11.17 -4.12 17.23
C TYR A 525 10.08 -3.80 16.23
N TRP A 526 9.85 -4.72 15.28
CA TRP A 526 8.86 -4.50 14.21
C TRP A 526 7.40 -4.68 14.69
N LEU A 527 7.00 -3.85 15.66
CA LEU A 527 5.73 -3.87 16.35
C LEU A 527 5.06 -2.52 16.22
N SER A 528 3.81 -2.51 15.79
CA SER A 528 2.99 -1.30 15.82
C SER A 528 2.61 -0.94 17.27
N SER A 529 2.31 0.32 17.53
CA SER A 529 1.88 0.73 18.88
C SER A 529 0.45 0.27 19.15
N VAL A 530 -0.47 0.57 18.22
CA VAL A 530 -1.88 0.15 18.27
C VAL A 530 -2.32 -0.37 16.90
N THR A 531 -3.06 -1.49 16.87
CA THR A 531 -3.72 -1.96 15.65
C THR A 531 -5.21 -2.24 15.81
N PHE A 532 -5.96 -1.94 14.74
CA PHE A 532 -7.34 -2.37 14.53
C PHE A 532 -7.33 -3.43 13.42
N GLU A 533 -7.36 -4.72 13.79
CA GLU A 533 -7.22 -5.85 12.86
C GLU A 533 -8.50 -6.67 12.81
N TYR A 534 -9.14 -6.81 11.65
CA TYR A 534 -10.48 -7.42 11.58
C TYR A 534 -11.41 -6.73 12.57
N ALA A 535 -11.62 -5.43 12.36
CA ALA A 535 -12.22 -4.56 13.36
C ALA A 535 -13.32 -3.68 12.75
N SER A 536 -14.32 -3.33 13.55
CA SER A 536 -15.34 -2.35 13.18
C SER A 536 -15.54 -1.33 14.29
N ASP A 537 -15.82 -0.08 13.92
CA ASP A 537 -16.20 0.97 14.88
C ASP A 537 -15.18 1.17 16.01
N CYS A 538 -13.89 0.89 15.76
CA CYS A 538 -12.83 1.08 16.75
C CYS A 538 -12.25 2.50 16.68
N VAL A 539 -11.83 3.07 17.81
CA VAL A 539 -11.40 4.47 17.92
C VAL A 539 -10.08 4.59 18.67
N ALA A 540 -9.12 5.27 18.06
CA ALA A 540 -7.96 5.83 18.74
C ALA A 540 -8.17 7.34 18.87
N ARG A 541 -8.02 7.90 20.07
CA ARG A 541 -8.25 9.33 20.31
C ARG A 541 -7.26 9.93 21.30
N ASP A 542 -6.79 11.15 21.06
CA ASP A 542 -5.88 11.85 22.00
C ASP A 542 -4.70 10.95 22.41
N LEU A 543 -4.04 10.38 21.39
CA LEU A 543 -2.84 9.58 21.59
C LEU A 543 -1.62 10.35 21.12
N LYS A 544 -0.55 10.28 21.91
CA LYS A 544 0.79 10.67 21.46
C LYS A 544 1.65 9.42 21.30
N VAL A 545 2.04 9.08 20.08
CA VAL A 545 2.96 7.95 19.84
C VAL A 545 4.34 8.48 19.50
N ILE A 546 5.33 8.10 20.31
CA ILE A 546 6.73 8.47 20.14
C ILE A 546 7.49 7.22 19.71
N GLN A 547 8.24 7.31 18.61
CA GLN A 547 9.10 6.24 18.11
C GLN A 547 8.37 4.89 18.02
N CYS A 548 7.43 4.75 17.09
CA CYS A 548 6.80 3.45 16.90
C CYS A 548 7.78 2.43 16.27
N GLY A 549 7.60 1.15 16.58
CA GLY A 549 8.43 0.09 16.01
C GLY A 549 8.12 -0.16 14.53
N ARG A 550 6.82 -0.38 14.23
CA ARG A 550 6.30 -0.50 12.87
C ARG A 550 5.43 0.68 12.46
N ASN A 551 4.16 0.70 12.88
CA ASN A 551 3.24 1.80 12.62
C ASN A 551 2.74 2.35 13.97
N PRO A 552 2.37 3.63 14.08
CA PRO A 552 1.82 4.17 15.32
C PRO A 552 0.44 3.56 15.58
N VAL A 553 -0.61 4.11 14.96
CA VAL A 553 -1.96 3.52 14.92
C VAL A 553 -2.25 3.09 13.49
N TYR A 554 -2.66 1.84 13.29
CA TYR A 554 -2.87 1.28 11.95
C TYR A 554 -4.06 0.33 11.88
N GLY A 555 -4.80 0.35 10.77
CA GLY A 555 -5.90 -0.58 10.53
C GLY A 555 -5.58 -1.63 9.47
N GLY A 556 -6.06 -2.86 9.67
CA GLY A 556 -5.95 -3.98 8.75
C GLY A 556 -7.27 -4.74 8.66
N HIS A 557 -7.91 -4.82 7.50
CA HIS A 557 -9.24 -5.44 7.36
C HIS A 557 -10.29 -4.81 8.31
N ALA A 558 -10.36 -3.49 8.31
CA ALA A 558 -11.23 -2.75 9.23
C ALA A 558 -12.31 -1.95 8.50
N LYS A 559 -13.42 -1.66 9.20
CA LYS A 559 -14.51 -0.84 8.69
C LYS A 559 -14.96 0.18 9.73
N PHE A 560 -15.33 1.40 9.33
CA PHE A 560 -15.86 2.41 10.27
C PHE A 560 -14.90 2.72 11.43
N CYS A 561 -13.59 2.53 11.30
CA CYS A 561 -12.67 2.83 12.38
C CYS A 561 -12.26 4.31 12.33
N SER A 562 -11.79 4.86 13.45
CA SER A 562 -11.39 6.26 13.54
C SER A 562 -10.08 6.48 14.29
N ILE A 563 -9.24 7.38 13.77
CA ILE A 563 -8.04 7.89 14.44
C ILE A 563 -8.21 9.41 14.55
N LEU A 564 -8.35 9.90 15.78
CA LEU A 564 -8.85 11.26 16.05
C LEU A 564 -7.88 12.01 16.96
N ASP A 565 -7.47 13.21 16.56
CA ASP A 565 -6.72 14.14 17.42
C ASP A 565 -5.45 13.51 18.02
N CYS A 566 -4.72 12.74 17.20
CA CYS A 566 -3.49 12.05 17.63
C CYS A 566 -2.22 12.77 17.12
N GLU A 567 -1.14 12.66 17.87
CA GLU A 567 0.21 13.07 17.47
C GLU A 567 1.12 11.86 17.31
N PHE A 568 1.78 11.72 16.16
CA PHE A 568 2.73 10.63 15.90
C PHE A 568 4.09 11.20 15.52
N ASP A 569 5.14 10.74 16.19
CA ASP A 569 6.47 11.31 16.04
C ASP A 569 7.57 10.25 15.98
N GLY A 570 8.02 9.99 14.75
CA GLY A 570 9.12 9.07 14.45
C GLY A 570 8.77 7.59 14.51
N SER A 571 9.63 6.81 13.85
CA SER A 571 9.68 5.35 13.93
C SER A 571 11.13 4.90 14.04
N TRP A 572 11.36 3.76 14.68
CA TRP A 572 12.68 3.15 14.73
C TRP A 572 13.17 2.70 13.35
N PHE A 573 12.25 2.33 12.46
CA PHE A 573 12.60 1.84 11.13
C PHE A 573 11.72 2.46 10.03
N ASN A 574 12.28 3.41 9.31
CA ASN A 574 11.65 4.05 8.15
C ASN A 574 12.01 3.39 6.80
N GLY A 575 12.40 2.10 6.83
CA GLY A 575 12.77 1.36 5.62
C GLY A 575 11.58 0.69 4.92
N GLY A 576 11.86 -0.37 4.13
CA GLY A 576 10.85 -1.12 3.39
C GLY A 576 9.90 -1.96 4.26
N GLY A 577 9.03 -2.74 3.61
CA GLY A 577 8.16 -3.74 4.27
C GLY A 577 6.87 -3.20 4.89
N GLY A 578 6.44 -1.98 4.57
CA GLY A 578 5.19 -1.42 5.12
C GLY A 578 5.36 -0.96 6.57
N THR A 579 6.28 -0.03 6.78
CA THR A 579 6.70 0.50 8.09
C THR A 579 6.64 2.03 8.09
N ALA A 580 6.39 2.61 9.27
CA ALA A 580 6.23 4.04 9.54
C ALA A 580 5.06 4.65 8.75
N TYR A 581 3.93 3.94 8.71
CA TYR A 581 2.73 4.31 7.97
C TYR A 581 1.65 4.88 8.89
N VAL A 582 1.04 6.00 8.50
CA VAL A 582 -0.13 6.57 9.17
C VAL A 582 -1.31 6.48 8.21
N GLY A 583 -2.22 5.53 8.45
CA GLY A 583 -3.23 5.25 7.43
C GLY A 583 -3.93 3.91 7.56
N TRP A 584 -4.38 3.41 6.41
CA TRP A 584 -5.29 2.27 6.32
C TRP A 584 -4.80 1.21 5.33
N ASP A 585 -4.87 -0.06 5.74
CA ASP A 585 -4.56 -1.24 4.92
C ASP A 585 -5.79 -2.15 4.85
N ASN A 586 -6.29 -2.45 3.64
CA ASN A 586 -7.53 -3.20 3.45
C ASN A 586 -8.67 -2.65 4.33
N CYS A 587 -8.86 -1.34 4.44
CA CYS A 587 -9.96 -0.78 5.24
C CYS A 587 -10.99 -0.07 4.37
N SER A 588 -12.25 -0.12 4.80
CA SER A 588 -13.34 0.57 4.12
C SER A 588 -14.05 1.55 5.03
N ASP A 589 -14.32 2.75 4.52
CA ASP A 589 -15.11 3.78 5.22
C ASP A 589 -14.55 4.10 6.63
N CYS A 590 -13.23 4.21 6.77
CA CYS A 590 -12.58 4.66 8.01
C CYS A 590 -12.24 6.17 7.96
N LEU A 591 -12.03 6.78 9.13
CA LEU A 591 -11.78 8.20 9.30
C LEU A 591 -10.45 8.49 10.01
N ILE A 592 -9.64 9.38 9.45
CA ILE A 592 -8.56 10.04 10.19
C ILE A 592 -8.89 11.53 10.24
N ASP A 593 -8.91 12.10 11.45
CA ASP A 593 -9.23 13.52 11.64
C ASP A 593 -8.31 14.15 12.69
N GLY A 594 -7.82 15.35 12.41
CA GLY A 594 -7.02 16.14 13.37
C GLY A 594 -5.64 15.55 13.71
N VAL A 595 -5.11 14.63 12.89
CA VAL A 595 -3.82 13.97 13.17
C VAL A 595 -2.63 14.84 12.78
N VAL A 596 -1.63 14.89 13.66
CA VAL A 596 -0.31 15.45 13.37
C VAL A 596 0.71 14.32 13.29
N ALA A 597 1.44 14.18 12.18
CA ALA A 597 2.49 13.18 12.06
C ALA A 597 3.81 13.81 11.59
N ARG A 598 4.93 13.34 12.16
CA ARG A 598 6.28 13.78 11.80
C ARG A 598 7.22 12.60 11.66
N ARG A 599 8.19 12.73 10.75
CA ARG A 599 9.29 11.76 10.60
C ARG A 599 8.81 10.33 10.34
N MET A 600 7.64 10.23 9.71
CA MET A 600 7.06 8.99 9.23
C MET A 600 7.48 8.76 7.78
N ARG A 601 7.25 7.54 7.27
CA ARG A 601 7.58 7.22 5.88
C ARG A 601 6.49 7.70 4.94
N HIS A 602 5.28 7.16 5.10
CA HIS A 602 4.11 7.53 4.31
C HIS A 602 2.99 7.92 5.26
N ALA A 603 2.63 9.21 5.25
CA ALA A 603 1.62 9.77 6.13
C ALA A 603 0.98 11.00 5.46
N PRO A 604 -0.32 10.94 5.11
CA PRO A 604 -1.21 9.80 5.20
C PRO A 604 -0.97 8.72 4.12
N VAL A 605 -1.45 7.50 4.35
CA VAL A 605 -1.40 6.42 3.36
C VAL A 605 -2.67 5.56 3.31
N VAL A 606 -3.07 5.14 2.12
CA VAL A 606 -4.08 4.10 1.90
C VAL A 606 -3.51 2.99 1.01
N GLN A 607 -3.82 1.73 1.31
CA GLN A 607 -3.26 0.60 0.57
C GLN A 607 -4.12 -0.67 0.60
N TRP A 608 -3.83 -1.57 -0.35
CA TRP A 608 -4.40 -2.92 -0.45
C TRP A 608 -5.94 -2.92 -0.53
N GLY A 609 -6.48 -2.20 -1.51
CA GLY A 609 -7.92 -2.15 -1.75
C GLY A 609 -8.69 -1.32 -0.73
N ALA A 610 -8.00 -0.38 -0.06
CA ALA A 610 -8.63 0.57 0.84
C ALA A 610 -9.64 1.44 0.06
N SER A 611 -10.87 1.55 0.57
CA SER A 611 -11.97 2.17 -0.17
C SER A 611 -12.89 3.04 0.69
N GLY A 612 -13.31 4.21 0.19
CA GLY A 612 -14.25 5.06 0.92
C GLY A 612 -13.68 5.76 2.16
N ASN A 613 -12.37 5.69 2.40
CA ASN A 613 -11.78 6.27 3.61
C ASN A 613 -11.64 7.79 3.48
N VAL A 614 -11.78 8.48 4.61
CA VAL A 614 -11.61 9.94 4.72
C VAL A 614 -10.42 10.23 5.62
N ILE A 615 -9.52 11.08 5.15
CA ILE A 615 -8.39 11.61 5.91
C ILE A 615 -8.47 13.13 5.83
N ARG A 616 -8.68 13.78 6.97
CA ARG A 616 -8.98 15.20 7.01
C ARG A 616 -8.28 15.95 8.13
N ASN A 617 -8.14 17.26 7.95
CA ASN A 617 -7.58 18.20 8.93
C ASN A 617 -6.20 17.81 9.48
N GLY A 618 -5.44 17.01 8.72
CA GLY A 618 -4.16 16.47 9.18
C GLY A 618 -2.97 17.36 8.84
N ARG A 619 -1.89 17.24 9.61
CA ARG A 619 -0.62 17.95 9.37
C ARG A 619 0.53 16.95 9.37
N PHE A 620 1.16 16.79 8.22
CA PHE A 620 2.11 15.73 7.93
C PHE A 620 3.44 16.35 7.53
N TYR A 621 4.49 16.08 8.29
CA TYR A 621 5.81 16.71 8.12
C TYR A 621 6.91 15.67 7.91
N ASN A 622 7.81 15.98 6.98
CA ASN A 622 8.95 15.15 6.61
C ASN A 622 8.55 13.79 6.04
N CYS A 623 7.38 13.71 5.41
CA CYS A 623 6.78 12.51 4.86
C CYS A 623 5.93 12.86 3.62
N ASP A 624 5.59 11.86 2.82
CA ASP A 624 4.71 11.98 1.67
C ASP A 624 3.33 11.34 1.90
N SER A 625 2.33 11.78 1.13
CA SER A 625 1.02 11.14 1.07
C SER A 625 0.99 10.09 -0.02
N GLN A 626 0.44 8.90 0.25
CA GLN A 626 0.44 7.82 -0.73
C GLN A 626 -0.88 7.06 -0.91
N TRP A 627 -1.17 6.75 -2.17
CA TRP A 627 -1.97 5.58 -2.56
C TRP A 627 -0.98 4.49 -2.92
N HIS A 628 -0.71 3.64 -1.93
CA HIS A 628 0.50 2.85 -1.97
C HIS A 628 0.35 1.59 -2.80
N ALA A 629 -0.81 0.92 -2.80
CA ALA A 629 -1.01 -0.38 -3.47
C ALA A 629 -2.48 -0.80 -3.62
N GLY A 630 -2.71 -1.82 -4.46
CA GLY A 630 -3.86 -2.72 -4.36
C GLY A 630 -5.20 -2.17 -4.86
N TRP A 631 -5.22 -1.28 -5.86
CA TRP A 631 -6.45 -0.70 -6.38
C TRP A 631 -7.27 0.05 -5.32
N SER A 632 -6.62 0.90 -4.53
CA SER A 632 -7.31 1.74 -3.55
C SER A 632 -8.18 2.78 -4.27
N THR A 633 -9.45 2.93 -3.88
CA THR A 633 -10.48 3.65 -4.64
C THR A 633 -11.35 4.55 -3.79
N GLU A 634 -11.87 5.62 -4.39
CA GLU A 634 -12.85 6.49 -3.73
C GLU A 634 -12.44 6.88 -2.30
N ASN A 635 -11.17 7.26 -2.08
CA ASN A 635 -10.70 7.80 -0.81
C ASN A 635 -10.59 9.33 -0.91
N LEU A 636 -10.86 10.03 0.19
CA LEU A 636 -10.81 11.50 0.28
C LEU A 636 -9.69 11.95 1.20
N PHE A 637 -8.75 12.72 0.68
CA PHE A 637 -7.83 13.53 1.47
C PHE A 637 -8.29 14.98 1.39
N GLU A 638 -8.68 15.58 2.53
CA GLU A 638 -9.16 16.96 2.55
C GLU A 638 -8.61 17.83 3.68
N ASN A 639 -8.40 19.12 3.43
CA ASN A 639 -7.87 20.04 4.44
C ASN A 639 -6.55 19.59 5.10
N CYS A 640 -5.76 18.78 4.40
CA CYS A 640 -4.47 18.30 4.87
C CYS A 640 -3.34 19.28 4.53
N VAL A 641 -2.32 19.32 5.37
CA VAL A 641 -1.02 19.92 5.08
C VAL A 641 0.02 18.81 4.97
N VAL A 642 0.73 18.74 3.86
CA VAL A 642 1.72 17.68 3.57
C VAL A 642 3.04 18.33 3.17
N ILE A 643 4.07 18.18 4.00
CA ILE A 643 5.40 18.76 3.80
C ILE A 643 6.41 17.63 3.58
N SER A 644 6.68 17.34 2.31
CA SER A 644 7.64 16.33 1.86
C SER A 644 8.97 17.00 1.49
N ASP A 645 9.66 17.51 2.50
CA ASP A 645 10.87 18.34 2.37
C ASP A 645 12.19 17.56 2.48
N THR A 646 12.12 16.26 2.77
CA THR A 646 13.26 15.36 2.94
C THR A 646 12.92 13.93 2.49
N LYS A 647 13.95 13.15 2.15
CA LYS A 647 13.84 11.69 1.93
C LYS A 647 14.45 10.86 3.06
N GLU A 648 14.93 11.52 4.11
CA GLU A 648 15.62 10.89 5.25
C GLU A 648 14.76 9.82 5.92
N PHE A 649 13.44 10.05 6.00
CA PHE A 649 12.48 9.14 6.63
C PHE A 649 11.79 8.20 5.63
N GLY A 650 12.40 7.94 4.47
CA GLY A 650 11.96 6.91 3.53
C GLY A 650 10.82 7.28 2.58
N GLY A 651 10.28 8.50 2.68
CA GLY A 651 9.35 9.07 1.70
C GLY A 651 10.01 9.34 0.34
N TYR A 652 9.22 9.42 -0.72
CA TYR A 652 9.73 9.54 -2.09
C TYR A 652 10.04 10.98 -2.49
N GLY A 653 9.58 11.96 -1.72
CA GLY A 653 9.81 13.40 -1.91
C GLY A 653 8.72 14.11 -2.72
N ASN A 654 7.67 13.40 -3.11
CA ASN A 654 6.44 13.97 -3.67
C ASN A 654 5.51 14.43 -2.54
N ALA A 655 4.56 15.33 -2.81
CA ALA A 655 3.50 15.61 -1.84
C ALA A 655 2.45 14.50 -1.88
N PHE A 656 2.02 14.12 -3.09
CA PHE A 656 1.08 13.03 -3.34
C PHE A 656 1.66 12.05 -4.36
N TRP A 657 1.64 10.76 -4.04
CA TRP A 657 2.19 9.71 -4.90
C TRP A 657 1.23 8.52 -5.01
N ALA A 658 1.11 7.97 -6.21
CA ALA A 658 0.38 6.74 -6.48
C ALA A 658 1.26 5.74 -7.26
N SER A 659 1.24 4.48 -6.84
CA SER A 659 1.97 3.39 -7.48
C SER A 659 1.49 3.12 -8.91
N SER A 660 2.40 2.57 -9.72
CA SER A 660 2.22 2.32 -11.16
C SER A 660 1.84 0.86 -11.41
N PRO A 661 1.17 0.52 -12.53
CA PRO A 661 0.80 -0.86 -12.84
C PRO A 661 2.01 -1.80 -13.00
N GLU A 662 3.13 -1.31 -13.53
CA GLU A 662 4.37 -2.07 -13.66
C GLU A 662 5.14 -2.28 -12.35
N ASP A 663 4.69 -1.67 -11.26
CA ASP A 663 5.27 -1.88 -9.94
C ASP A 663 4.90 -3.28 -9.42
N GLY A 664 5.80 -4.24 -9.61
CA GLY A 664 5.62 -5.63 -9.15
C GLY A 664 5.51 -5.79 -7.63
N ALA A 665 5.84 -4.77 -6.85
CA ALA A 665 5.68 -4.78 -5.39
C ALA A 665 4.32 -4.24 -4.95
N HIS A 666 3.75 -3.28 -5.67
CA HIS A 666 2.59 -2.53 -5.17
C HIS A 666 1.37 -2.58 -6.11
N GLY A 667 1.60 -2.59 -7.43
CA GLY A 667 0.56 -2.54 -8.46
C GLY A 667 -0.19 -1.21 -8.51
N PRO A 668 -1.21 -1.10 -9.39
CA PRO A 668 -1.92 0.16 -9.64
C PRO A 668 -2.96 0.52 -8.56
N ASN A 669 -3.44 1.76 -8.60
CA ASN A 669 -4.53 2.28 -7.76
C ASN A 669 -5.78 2.62 -8.58
N GLY A 670 -6.96 2.46 -7.98
CA GLY A 670 -8.21 2.52 -8.73
C GLY A 670 -8.82 3.93 -8.86
N PRO A 671 -10.05 4.02 -9.37
CA PRO A 671 -10.71 5.29 -9.70
C PRO A 671 -11.09 6.17 -8.51
N ARG A 672 -11.36 7.44 -8.85
CA ARG A 672 -12.09 8.42 -8.02
C ARG A 672 -11.53 8.73 -6.64
N ASN A 673 -10.22 8.60 -6.45
CA ASN A 673 -9.59 9.21 -5.29
C ASN A 673 -9.63 10.75 -5.41
N VAL A 674 -9.83 11.42 -4.29
CA VAL A 674 -10.10 12.87 -4.21
C VAL A 674 -9.09 13.52 -3.29
N VAL A 675 -8.45 14.59 -3.79
CA VAL A 675 -7.65 15.53 -3.00
C VAL A 675 -8.34 16.89 -3.08
N TYR A 676 -8.91 17.30 -1.95
CA TYR A 676 -9.75 18.49 -1.86
C TYR A 676 -9.19 19.47 -0.86
N ASN A 677 -9.01 20.74 -1.24
CA ASN A 677 -8.63 21.78 -0.30
C ASN A 677 -7.41 21.37 0.53
N CYS A 678 -6.31 20.89 -0.07
CA CYS A 678 -5.08 20.53 0.63
C CYS A 678 -3.96 21.55 0.37
N ASP A 679 -2.90 21.55 1.20
CA ASP A 679 -1.68 22.32 0.97
C ASP A 679 -0.47 21.37 0.99
N GLY A 680 0.18 21.20 -0.16
CA GLY A 680 1.29 20.27 -0.36
C GLY A 680 2.57 20.99 -0.72
N TYR A 681 3.68 20.62 -0.08
CA TYR A 681 5.04 20.97 -0.47
C TYR A 681 5.86 19.71 -0.75
N SER A 682 6.67 19.74 -1.81
CA SER A 682 7.50 18.62 -2.23
C SER A 682 8.88 19.06 -2.72
N ILE A 683 9.90 18.22 -2.51
CA ILE A 683 11.23 18.39 -3.11
C ILE A 683 11.34 17.78 -4.51
N SER A 684 10.35 17.00 -4.92
CA SER A 684 10.15 16.40 -6.25
C SER A 684 8.81 16.87 -6.83
N ASP A 685 8.30 16.23 -7.89
CA ASP A 685 6.96 16.51 -8.44
C ASP A 685 5.91 16.64 -7.33
N ALA A 686 4.99 17.59 -7.46
CA ALA A 686 3.95 17.76 -6.44
C ALA A 686 3.03 16.54 -6.39
N VAL A 687 2.54 16.09 -7.55
CA VAL A 687 1.67 14.93 -7.70
C VAL A 687 2.25 13.96 -8.73
N TYR A 688 2.45 12.71 -8.31
CA TYR A 688 2.84 11.60 -9.18
C TYR A 688 1.71 10.57 -9.27
N LEU A 689 1.10 10.44 -10.45
CA LEU A 689 0.11 9.40 -10.74
C LEU A 689 0.72 8.36 -11.69
N GLY A 690 1.08 7.21 -11.10
CA GLY A 690 1.81 6.16 -11.78
C GLY A 690 1.02 5.40 -12.85
N GLY A 691 -0.31 5.46 -12.81
CA GLY A 691 -1.16 4.90 -13.86
C GLY A 691 -2.27 3.96 -13.42
N MET A 692 -3.11 3.60 -14.39
CA MET A 692 -4.42 2.95 -14.25
C MET A 692 -5.38 3.69 -13.32
N ASN A 693 -5.19 5.00 -13.24
CA ASN A 693 -5.98 5.89 -12.42
C ASN A 693 -7.05 6.52 -13.32
N GLU A 694 -8.33 6.34 -12.99
CA GLU A 694 -9.43 6.98 -13.72
C GLU A 694 -10.14 8.00 -12.83
N ASN A 695 -10.40 9.19 -13.38
CA ASN A 695 -11.14 10.27 -12.74
C ASN A 695 -10.72 10.56 -11.30
N TRP A 696 -9.42 10.76 -11.08
CA TRP A 696 -8.97 11.37 -9.83
C TRP A 696 -9.30 12.86 -9.85
N VAL A 697 -9.72 13.36 -8.69
CA VAL A 697 -10.18 14.73 -8.53
C VAL A 697 -9.19 15.49 -7.66
N PHE A 698 -8.59 16.54 -8.21
CA PHE A 698 -7.78 17.50 -7.48
C PHE A 698 -8.50 18.84 -7.54
N ALA A 699 -9.14 19.23 -6.45
CA ALA A 699 -9.92 20.45 -6.38
C ALA A 699 -9.46 21.37 -5.25
N TRP A 700 -9.26 22.64 -5.56
CA TRP A 700 -8.97 23.71 -4.59
C TRP A 700 -7.71 23.47 -3.74
N ASN A 701 -6.70 22.81 -4.29
CA ASN A 701 -5.44 22.56 -3.58
C ASN A 701 -4.42 23.68 -3.82
N ARG A 702 -3.48 23.83 -2.88
CA ARG A 702 -2.20 24.49 -3.13
C ARG A 702 -1.10 23.43 -3.20
N LEU A 703 -0.33 23.43 -4.28
CA LEU A 703 0.70 22.43 -4.55
C LEU A 703 1.99 23.15 -4.95
N ARG A 704 3.03 23.04 -4.12
CA ARG A 704 4.32 23.68 -4.35
C ARG A 704 5.42 22.62 -4.50
N ALA A 705 6.10 22.62 -5.63
CA ALA A 705 7.24 21.73 -5.87
C ALA A 705 8.54 22.53 -6.02
N LYS A 706 9.57 22.09 -5.31
CA LYS A 706 10.92 22.66 -5.43
C LYS A 706 11.56 22.31 -6.78
N GLN A 707 11.35 21.09 -7.23
CA GLN A 707 11.82 20.56 -8.52
C GLN A 707 10.79 19.58 -9.06
N GLY A 708 10.69 19.48 -10.39
CA GLY A 708 9.76 18.58 -11.07
C GLY A 708 8.46 19.27 -11.43
N VAL A 709 7.48 18.47 -11.85
CA VAL A 709 6.22 18.94 -12.43
C VAL A 709 5.14 19.13 -11.35
N GLY A 710 4.06 19.83 -11.70
CA GLY A 710 2.88 19.93 -10.84
C GLY A 710 2.14 18.60 -10.79
N PHE A 711 1.85 18.03 -11.96
CA PHE A 711 1.19 16.75 -12.10
C PHE A 711 1.90 15.88 -13.15
N PHE A 712 2.30 14.69 -12.74
CA PHE A 712 2.86 13.66 -13.60
C PHE A 712 1.81 12.56 -13.84
N PHE A 713 1.49 12.31 -15.11
CA PHE A 713 0.53 11.28 -15.54
C PHE A 713 1.21 10.25 -16.43
N LYS A 714 1.03 8.97 -16.12
CA LYS A 714 1.64 7.86 -16.87
C LYS A 714 0.73 6.63 -16.89
N THR A 715 0.87 5.78 -17.91
CA THR A 715 0.25 4.47 -18.08
C THR A 715 -1.25 4.47 -17.78
N ALA A 716 -2.05 5.05 -18.67
CA ALA A 716 -3.49 5.23 -18.51
C ALA A 716 -3.86 5.88 -17.17
N SER A 717 -3.29 7.05 -16.91
CA SER A 717 -3.77 7.99 -15.90
C SER A 717 -4.68 8.99 -16.62
N PHE A 718 -5.99 8.76 -16.61
CA PHE A 718 -6.94 9.42 -17.52
C PHE A 718 -8.17 9.98 -16.82
N ASP A 719 -8.88 10.87 -17.53
CA ASP A 719 -10.17 11.42 -17.12
C ASP A 719 -10.16 12.23 -15.80
N HIS A 720 -8.99 12.72 -15.40
CA HIS A 720 -8.85 13.51 -14.17
C HIS A 720 -9.51 14.88 -14.24
N ILE A 721 -10.00 15.36 -13.10
CA ILE A 721 -10.53 16.72 -12.94
C ILE A 721 -9.55 17.52 -12.07
N LEU A 722 -8.95 18.56 -12.64
CA LEU A 722 -8.10 19.53 -11.93
C LEU A 722 -8.81 20.88 -11.91
N LYS A 723 -9.40 21.23 -10.76
CA LYS A 723 -10.25 22.42 -10.63
C LYS A 723 -9.80 23.38 -9.54
N GLY A 724 -9.60 24.65 -9.90
CA GLY A 724 -9.38 25.73 -8.92
C GLY A 724 -8.10 25.60 -8.08
N ASN A 725 -7.12 24.80 -8.51
CA ASN A 725 -5.87 24.60 -7.79
C ASN A 725 -4.92 25.79 -7.99
N VAL A 726 -4.04 26.00 -7.02
CA VAL A 726 -2.84 26.83 -7.13
C VAL A 726 -1.62 25.91 -7.19
N VAL A 727 -0.87 25.95 -8.28
CA VAL A 727 0.32 25.11 -8.48
C VAL A 727 1.54 26.00 -8.67
N ILE A 728 2.56 25.81 -7.85
CA ILE A 728 3.79 26.60 -7.83
C ILE A 728 4.98 25.67 -8.12
N LEU A 729 5.73 25.95 -9.18
CA LEU A 729 6.97 25.24 -9.52
C LEU A 729 8.16 26.19 -9.36
N GLU A 730 9.07 25.88 -8.46
CA GLU A 730 10.23 26.75 -8.18
C GLU A 730 11.38 26.58 -9.17
N ASP A 731 11.42 25.46 -9.88
CA ASP A 731 12.39 25.26 -10.95
C ASP A 731 12.03 26.07 -12.21
N LYS A 732 12.97 26.16 -13.15
CA LYS A 732 12.80 26.90 -14.41
C LYS A 732 12.60 26.00 -15.63
N ASN A 733 12.51 24.68 -15.43
CA ASN A 733 12.62 23.69 -16.51
C ASN A 733 11.33 22.88 -16.71
N SER A 734 10.51 22.76 -15.67
CA SER A 734 9.40 21.82 -15.64
C SER A 734 8.10 22.45 -16.15
N PRO A 735 7.30 21.73 -16.97
CA PRO A 735 5.92 22.11 -17.25
C PRO A 735 5.02 21.85 -16.04
N PHE A 736 3.84 22.49 -15.98
CA PHE A 736 2.89 22.23 -14.90
C PHE A 736 2.30 20.82 -14.95
N ILE A 737 1.96 20.33 -16.15
CA ILE A 737 1.40 19.00 -16.37
C ILE A 737 2.29 18.21 -17.34
N LEU A 738 2.64 16.98 -17.00
CA LEU A 738 3.40 16.10 -17.88
C LEU A 738 2.62 14.81 -18.17
N PHE A 739 2.26 14.63 -19.44
CA PHE A 739 1.64 13.41 -19.95
C PHE A 739 2.75 12.47 -20.44
N ALA A 740 3.26 11.60 -19.57
CA ALA A 740 4.39 10.74 -19.89
C ALA A 740 4.06 9.70 -20.98
N THR A 741 2.81 9.22 -21.07
CA THR A 741 2.36 8.22 -22.05
C THR A 741 1.14 8.71 -22.85
N PRO A 742 0.93 8.19 -24.08
CA PRO A 742 -0.12 8.65 -24.99
C PRO A 742 -1.54 8.18 -24.61
N ASP A 743 -1.70 7.41 -23.55
CA ASP A 743 -2.98 6.88 -23.05
C ASP A 743 -3.56 7.67 -21.86
N CYS A 744 -2.95 8.82 -21.52
CA CYS A 744 -3.36 9.68 -20.39
C CYS A 744 -4.39 10.75 -20.81
N GLY A 745 -5.38 10.37 -21.62
CA GLY A 745 -6.37 11.28 -22.21
C GLY A 745 -7.44 11.78 -21.24
N GLY A 746 -8.34 12.64 -21.74
CA GLY A 746 -9.59 12.97 -21.04
C GLY A 746 -9.50 13.94 -19.85
N VAL A 747 -8.29 14.41 -19.52
CA VAL A 747 -8.02 15.30 -18.38
C VAL A 747 -8.62 16.71 -18.58
N GLU A 748 -9.22 17.26 -17.54
CA GLU A 748 -9.81 18.61 -17.52
C GLU A 748 -9.03 19.55 -16.59
N LEU A 749 -8.65 20.72 -17.12
CA LEU A 749 -8.01 21.80 -16.37
C LEU A 749 -8.95 23.01 -16.33
N ILE A 750 -9.52 23.32 -15.15
CA ILE A 750 -10.55 24.33 -15.00
C ILE A 750 -10.20 25.33 -13.89
N GLY A 751 -10.01 26.61 -14.23
CA GLY A 751 -9.89 27.69 -13.25
C GLY A 751 -8.64 27.63 -12.38
N ASN A 752 -7.59 26.94 -12.78
CA ASN A 752 -6.36 26.79 -11.98
C ASN A 752 -5.44 28.00 -12.15
N THR A 753 -4.61 28.27 -11.13
CA THR A 753 -3.52 29.24 -11.20
C THR A 753 -2.18 28.51 -11.12
N PHE A 754 -1.34 28.73 -12.11
CA PHE A 754 -0.04 28.11 -12.28
C PHE A 754 1.05 29.18 -12.17
N SER A 755 2.07 28.96 -11.35
CA SER A 755 3.12 29.94 -11.05
C SER A 755 4.51 29.34 -11.15
N GLY A 756 5.40 29.96 -11.94
CA GLY A 756 6.78 29.52 -12.12
C GLY A 756 6.97 28.43 -13.20
N GLY A 757 7.89 27.49 -12.95
CA GLY A 757 8.26 26.46 -13.92
C GLY A 757 8.92 27.05 -15.17
N ASN A 758 8.82 26.34 -16.29
CA ASN A 758 9.19 26.86 -17.61
C ASN A 758 8.06 27.68 -18.30
N GLY A 759 6.96 27.95 -17.59
CA GLY A 759 5.79 28.66 -18.11
C GLY A 759 4.88 27.85 -19.04
N LYS A 760 5.18 26.59 -19.36
CA LYS A 760 4.32 25.72 -20.18
C LYS A 760 3.26 25.04 -19.32
N LEU A 761 2.00 25.14 -19.74
CA LEU A 761 0.89 24.47 -19.06
C LEU A 761 1.05 22.95 -19.09
N PHE A 762 1.40 22.37 -20.24
CA PHE A 762 1.58 20.94 -20.37
C PHE A 762 2.72 20.59 -21.35
N SER A 763 3.20 19.35 -21.25
CA SER A 763 4.14 18.71 -22.20
C SER A 763 3.93 17.19 -22.22
N GLY A 764 4.72 16.49 -23.02
CA GLY A 764 4.70 15.03 -23.11
C GLY A 764 3.97 14.49 -24.33
N LEU A 765 3.42 13.27 -24.24
CA LEU A 765 2.82 12.52 -25.34
C LEU A 765 1.30 12.66 -25.44
N HIS A 766 0.70 13.53 -24.64
CA HIS A 766 -0.73 13.84 -24.71
C HIS A 766 -0.98 15.31 -24.34
N ARG A 767 -2.24 15.74 -24.44
CA ARG A 767 -2.74 17.06 -24.04
C ARG A 767 -4.05 16.96 -23.24
N PRO A 768 -4.42 17.99 -22.48
CA PRO A 768 -5.74 18.06 -21.84
C PRO A 768 -6.88 17.97 -22.85
N LEU A 769 -8.02 17.40 -22.43
CA LEU A 769 -9.26 17.42 -23.20
C LEU A 769 -9.95 18.79 -23.08
N VAL A 770 -9.96 19.35 -21.87
CA VAL A 770 -10.54 20.67 -21.57
C VAL A 770 -9.49 21.53 -20.91
N GLU A 771 -9.35 22.75 -21.40
CA GLU A 771 -8.53 23.81 -20.82
C GLU A 771 -9.38 25.07 -20.79
N LYS A 772 -9.78 25.48 -19.57
CA LYS A 772 -10.72 26.59 -19.38
C LYS A 772 -10.34 27.44 -18.17
N ASP A 773 -10.31 28.75 -18.35
CA ASP A 773 -10.11 29.76 -17.29
C ASP A 773 -8.83 29.56 -16.45
N ASN A 774 -7.82 28.89 -16.99
CA ASN A 774 -6.53 28.71 -16.30
C ASN A 774 -5.64 29.95 -16.50
N ARG A 775 -4.79 30.23 -15.50
CA ARG A 775 -3.85 31.35 -15.53
C ARG A 775 -2.43 30.88 -15.28
N ILE A 776 -1.47 31.35 -16.07
CA ILE A 776 -0.04 31.15 -15.84
C ILE A 776 0.57 32.51 -15.48
N ILE A 777 1.28 32.56 -14.36
CA ILE A 777 1.90 33.78 -13.85
C ILE A 777 3.38 33.55 -13.50
N PRO A 778 4.20 34.61 -13.35
CA PRO A 778 5.55 34.49 -12.84
C PRO A 778 5.61 33.77 -11.47
N LEU A 779 6.79 33.27 -11.11
CA LEU A 779 7.00 32.58 -9.84
C LEU A 779 6.63 33.49 -8.65
N ASP A 780 5.64 33.06 -7.88
CA ASP A 780 5.24 33.63 -6.60
C ASP A 780 4.99 32.49 -5.60
N THR A 781 5.96 32.27 -4.72
CA THR A 781 5.87 31.22 -3.69
C THR A 781 4.92 31.57 -2.55
N LYS A 782 4.45 32.82 -2.48
CA LYS A 782 3.55 33.34 -1.45
C LYS A 782 2.07 33.24 -1.82
N LEU A 783 1.73 32.74 -3.02
CA LEU A 783 0.33 32.56 -3.40
C LEU A 783 -0.41 31.75 -2.31
N PRO A 784 -1.57 32.23 -1.84
CA PRO A 784 -2.30 31.58 -0.78
C PRO A 784 -2.96 30.29 -1.28
N ARG A 785 -3.34 29.43 -0.34
CA ARG A 785 -4.26 28.33 -0.67
C ARG A 785 -5.58 28.92 -1.18
N PRO A 786 -6.17 28.37 -2.26
CA PRO A 786 -7.47 28.81 -2.72
C PRO A 786 -8.53 28.53 -1.63
N ARG A 787 -9.62 29.30 -1.68
CA ARG A 787 -10.74 29.18 -0.74
C ARG A 787 -11.96 28.61 -1.47
N PRO A 788 -12.25 27.30 -1.31
CA PRO A 788 -13.47 26.75 -1.87
C PRO A 788 -14.72 27.32 -1.19
N GLN A 789 -15.87 27.24 -1.86
CA GLN A 789 -17.17 27.61 -1.27
C GLN A 789 -17.51 26.78 -0.03
N VAL A 790 -17.14 25.50 -0.03
CA VAL A 790 -17.25 24.62 1.13
C VAL A 790 -15.86 24.15 1.55
N PRO A 791 -15.46 24.30 2.83
CA PRO A 791 -14.11 23.94 3.26
C PRO A 791 -13.89 22.43 3.36
N SER A 792 -14.95 21.64 3.48
CA SER A 792 -14.94 20.19 3.59
C SER A 792 -16.09 19.59 2.78
N ILE A 793 -15.77 18.66 1.88
CA ILE A 793 -16.78 17.91 1.14
C ILE A 793 -17.40 16.85 2.03
N TYR A 794 -16.62 16.21 2.91
CA TYR A 794 -17.14 15.21 3.84
C TYR A 794 -18.21 15.80 4.78
N GLU A 795 -17.92 16.91 5.46
CA GLU A 795 -18.91 17.56 6.34
C GLU A 795 -20.10 18.13 5.56
N TRP A 796 -19.85 18.63 4.35
CA TRP A 796 -20.94 19.07 3.49
C TRP A 796 -21.88 17.90 3.15
N GLN A 797 -21.34 16.74 2.75
CA GLN A 797 -22.15 15.55 2.48
C GLN A 797 -22.93 15.09 3.70
N LEU A 798 -22.31 15.04 4.90
CA LEU A 798 -23.01 14.66 6.13
C LEU A 798 -24.21 15.57 6.46
N LYS A 799 -24.16 16.85 6.07
CA LYS A 799 -25.25 17.81 6.29
C LYS A 799 -26.33 17.80 5.20
N HIS A 800 -26.00 17.32 4.00
CA HIS A 800 -26.87 17.45 2.81
C HIS A 800 -27.37 16.11 2.25
N LYS A 801 -26.77 14.99 2.67
CA LYS A 801 -27.30 13.66 2.34
C LYS A 801 -28.58 13.44 3.15
N ARG A 802 -29.70 13.38 2.45
CA ARG A 802 -31.03 13.09 3.00
C ARG A 802 -31.30 11.60 3.00
#